data_AF-A0A536GM74-F1
#
_entry.id   AF-A0A536GM74-F1
#
_cell.length_a   1.000
_cell.length_b   1.000
_cell.length_c   1.000
_cell.angle_alpha   90.00
_cell.angle_beta   90.00
_cell.angle_gamma   90.00
#
_symmetry.space_group_name_H-M   'P 1'
#
loop_
_entity.id
_entity.type
_entity.pdbx_description
1 polymer ?
#
loop_
_entity_poly.entity_id
_entity_poly.type
_entity_poly.pdbx_seq_one_letter_code
_entity_poly.pdbx_strand_id
1 'polypeptide(L)'
;MIGRVPNRVSSPVLIGRETELQALAAAWHEAAAGRPSTVLVGGEAGIGKSRLVAQLVGQARDTGGMVLEGASISLGSDEGLPLAPIADALRSLTRLLPSTEVQEVMGSAGPTLGRLVPELGTPVDVGELPIRPDWIQARMMEAVLGVLHRLSDRQPVVLVVEDLHWADRSTRDVIAFIARTARTERLLVVATYRTDEIHRRHPIRPWLAEMERMPRVERLSLERLHGDEVARLVEAIRTAPPDEALLRTVRDRSEGNPFYVEELLAAGATRPHDQLPSDLRDVLISRVAALPDEVEDVLRIAAVAGRSVDHDLLRDVAGADDERVESAMREAMAAGIVVATAQGQTALYAFRHALLQEAIYEDLLPSERRRHHAMYAAALRERPVPDGAAGAGHLAALAHHASASHDLAGALAAWIAAGRASAGAYAFPAAARDLERALDLWDAVPADDRPTDVDQIQILHELSLARWRAAEMGGAVDAARRAVELSEQGTDVVRTASLIDRLGPIAWGAGDFEEALQSHARAVALLEGLPPSPTLARALSGYGAVLMLRGHFRHSKEVCREAIDVARAVGGELAELNAMNSLSVCLAQLGDCNQAVETMREVFERTPNVDDIHEMGRTYGNYAWVLRICGRLEESVEVSAEGSDWARRNGVWRIYGVFHDGNRAATLIDLGRWSEAREVLARAAEAEPQGVGALNHASIAGPLAVRVGDLDLGRRVLREAAARMRSSSDAQFTAPIAAGIIELEIAEGRLDDAWATATGVIARVGETDDAGLLALLQAEGARVAADRALAAGAAHREPARQTAVADAMRLADEAAATVTGDDRTSPAAADRVGYIAIARAEAARAAGEGAADAWALAANHWAEVGRPWYLAYARYRHGEALLSDGDRPEAGRVLADARAITDSLDAVPLRDEIDGLARRARLALRNQVATEPAAEPPAAPLDVAARDPFGLTAREREVLALVAVGQTNRQIADALFISQSTAGVHVSNILGKLGVASRTEAAAVAVRLGLAN
;
A
#
# COMPACT_ATOMS: atom_id res chain seq x y z
N MET A 1 37.65 58.23 2.44
CA MET A 1 38.17 56.92 2.91
C MET A 1 37.32 55.86 2.24
N ILE A 2 37.91 55.09 1.34
CA ILE A 2 37.23 54.10 0.50
C ILE A 2 36.81 52.94 1.41
N GLY A 3 35.52 52.65 1.48
CA GLY A 3 34.98 51.53 2.26
C GLY A 3 35.59 50.22 1.79
N ARG A 4 36.10 49.41 2.73
CA ARG A 4 36.51 48.03 2.48
C ARG A 4 35.31 47.28 1.89
N VAL A 5 35.39 46.95 0.61
CA VAL A 5 34.52 45.93 -0.01
C VAL A 5 34.75 44.64 0.77
N PRO A 6 33.70 43.94 1.25
CA PRO A 6 33.88 42.70 1.99
C PRO A 6 34.63 41.70 1.12
N ASN A 7 35.77 41.20 1.60
CA ASN A 7 36.50 40.12 0.92
C ASN A 7 35.56 38.91 0.84
N ARG A 8 35.18 38.53 -0.37
CA ARG A 8 34.33 37.37 -0.61
C ARG A 8 35.15 36.11 -0.33
N VAL A 9 34.82 35.42 0.74
CA VAL A 9 35.55 34.22 1.19
C VAL A 9 35.16 32.97 0.39
N SER A 10 33.98 32.97 -0.25
CA SER A 10 33.50 31.88 -1.11
C SER A 10 33.85 32.09 -2.58
N SER A 11 34.16 30.99 -3.27
CA SER A 11 34.30 31.01 -4.73
C SER A 11 32.97 31.36 -5.39
N PRO A 12 32.92 32.20 -6.44
CA PRO A 12 31.70 32.48 -7.19
C PRO A 12 31.31 31.36 -8.18
N VAL A 13 32.21 30.43 -8.48
CA VAL A 13 32.01 29.36 -9.47
C VAL A 13 32.10 27.99 -8.78
N LEU A 14 31.31 27.02 -9.24
CA LEU A 14 31.43 25.63 -8.82
C LEU A 14 32.62 24.98 -9.56
N ILE A 15 33.55 24.38 -8.83
CA ILE A 15 34.79 23.80 -9.37
C ILE A 15 34.81 22.31 -9.06
N GLY A 16 35.20 21.48 -10.04
CA GLY A 16 35.44 20.04 -9.86
C GLY A 16 34.18 19.22 -9.62
N ARG A 17 33.07 19.64 -10.23
CA ARG A 17 31.73 19.01 -10.09
C ARG A 17 31.00 18.88 -11.43
N GLU A 18 31.74 18.97 -12.53
CA GLU A 18 31.19 18.98 -13.88
C GLU A 18 30.47 17.65 -14.20
N THR A 19 31.02 16.52 -13.76
CA THR A 19 30.43 15.18 -13.97
C THR A 19 29.15 15.00 -13.16
N GLU A 20 29.16 15.36 -11.88
CA GLU A 20 28.01 15.21 -10.99
C GLU A 20 26.87 16.16 -11.36
N LEU A 21 27.21 17.38 -11.83
CA LEU A 21 26.21 18.32 -12.36
C LEU A 21 25.58 17.79 -13.66
N GLN A 22 26.37 17.15 -14.54
CA GLN A 22 25.83 16.50 -15.75
C GLN A 22 24.87 15.35 -15.39
N ALA A 23 25.19 14.53 -14.39
CA ALA A 23 24.31 13.46 -13.93
C ALA A 23 22.98 14.00 -13.38
N LEU A 24 23.03 15.03 -12.53
CA LEU A 24 21.83 15.69 -12.01
C LEU A 24 20.99 16.35 -13.12
N ALA A 25 21.64 16.99 -14.09
CA ALA A 25 20.97 17.60 -15.24
C ALA A 25 20.29 16.56 -16.15
N ALA A 26 20.90 15.38 -16.30
CA ALA A 26 20.31 14.25 -17.03
C ALA A 26 19.09 13.69 -16.28
N ALA A 27 19.21 13.47 -14.97
CA ALA A 27 18.08 13.04 -14.13
C ALA A 27 16.91 14.03 -14.19
N TRP A 28 17.19 15.34 -14.21
CA TRP A 28 16.18 16.39 -14.41
C TRP A 28 15.49 16.30 -15.77
N HIS A 29 16.23 16.11 -16.86
CA HIS A 29 15.65 15.96 -18.19
C HIS A 29 14.74 14.74 -18.29
N GLU A 30 15.17 13.61 -17.72
CA GLU A 30 14.39 12.37 -17.68
C GLU A 30 13.10 12.55 -16.86
N ALA A 31 13.19 13.18 -15.70
CA ALA A 31 12.04 13.53 -14.88
C ALA A 31 11.07 14.45 -15.63
N ALA A 32 11.56 15.52 -16.28
CA ALA A 32 10.74 16.43 -17.07
C ALA A 32 10.02 15.72 -18.25
N ALA A 33 10.58 14.62 -18.75
CA ALA A 33 9.98 13.76 -19.78
C ALA A 33 8.97 12.72 -19.25
N GLY A 34 8.62 12.75 -17.96
CA GLY A 34 7.66 11.84 -17.34
C GLY A 34 8.27 10.52 -16.84
N ARG A 35 9.60 10.47 -16.69
CA ARG A 35 10.31 9.34 -16.08
C ARG A 35 10.85 9.77 -14.71
N PRO A 36 10.07 9.62 -13.62
CA PRO A 36 10.48 10.08 -12.31
C PRO A 36 11.77 9.42 -11.85
N SER A 37 12.60 10.17 -11.13
CA SER A 37 13.88 9.68 -10.61
C SER A 37 14.18 10.25 -9.22
N THR A 38 14.99 9.51 -8.46
CA THR A 38 15.47 9.93 -7.14
C THR A 38 16.99 9.89 -7.13
N VAL A 39 17.64 10.99 -6.74
CA VAL A 39 19.10 11.09 -6.65
C VAL A 39 19.53 11.35 -5.21
N LEU A 40 20.34 10.44 -4.66
CA LEU A 40 20.91 10.53 -3.33
C LEU A 40 22.34 11.07 -3.44
N VAL A 41 22.58 12.28 -2.93
CA VAL A 41 23.88 12.96 -2.99
C VAL A 41 24.60 12.82 -1.65
N GLY A 42 25.55 11.87 -1.60
CA GLY A 42 26.39 11.61 -0.43
C GLY A 42 27.73 12.33 -0.51
N GLY A 43 28.26 12.73 0.64
CA GLY A 43 29.64 13.18 0.75
C GLY A 43 29.92 13.87 2.07
N GLU A 44 31.18 14.13 2.36
CA GLU A 44 31.60 14.70 3.64
C GLU A 44 31.00 16.09 3.90
N ALA A 45 31.00 16.52 5.16
CA ALA A 45 30.80 17.91 5.55
C ALA A 45 31.62 18.87 4.66
N GLY A 46 31.01 19.94 4.16
CA GLY A 46 31.75 20.98 3.42
C GLY A 46 32.19 20.61 2.00
N ILE A 47 31.90 19.39 1.54
CA ILE A 47 32.36 18.88 0.24
C ILE A 47 31.70 19.55 -0.98
N GLY A 48 30.65 20.36 -0.76
CA GLY A 48 29.96 21.11 -1.82
C GLY A 48 28.57 20.61 -2.23
N LYS A 49 27.95 19.69 -1.48
CA LYS A 49 26.60 19.12 -1.77
C LYS A 49 25.55 20.18 -2.06
N SER A 50 25.28 21.09 -1.12
CA SER A 50 24.23 22.10 -1.27
C SER A 50 24.56 23.13 -2.38
N ARG A 51 25.85 23.37 -2.68
CA ARG A 51 26.23 24.21 -3.84
C ARG A 51 25.93 23.52 -5.17
N LEU A 52 26.16 22.21 -5.25
CA LEU A 52 25.81 21.41 -6.43
C LEU A 52 24.29 21.38 -6.64
N VAL A 53 23.52 21.14 -5.58
CA VAL A 53 22.05 21.16 -5.62
C VAL A 53 21.53 22.55 -6.00
N ALA A 54 22.11 23.63 -5.49
CA ALA A 54 21.72 24.99 -5.86
C ALA A 54 21.93 25.29 -7.37
N GLN A 55 22.97 24.73 -8.01
CA GLN A 55 23.16 24.85 -9.47
C GLN A 55 22.05 24.11 -10.23
N LEU A 56 21.71 22.89 -9.82
CA LEU A 56 20.60 22.13 -10.39
C LEU A 56 19.26 22.88 -10.23
N VAL A 57 19.00 23.42 -9.04
CA VAL A 57 17.79 24.20 -8.74
C VAL A 57 17.68 25.43 -9.64
N GLY A 58 18.79 26.14 -9.87
CA GLY A 58 18.85 27.24 -10.83
C GLY A 58 18.47 26.78 -12.24
N GLN A 59 19.09 25.71 -12.72
CA GLN A 59 18.79 25.12 -14.03
C GLN A 59 17.33 24.65 -14.16
N ALA A 60 16.77 24.04 -13.11
CA ALA A 60 15.38 23.60 -13.08
C ALA A 60 14.43 24.81 -13.22
N ARG A 61 14.66 25.88 -12.46
CA ARG A 61 13.88 27.12 -12.56
C ARG A 61 13.99 27.75 -13.96
N ASP A 62 15.19 27.82 -14.52
CA ASP A 62 15.45 28.38 -15.87
C ASP A 62 14.76 27.58 -16.99
N THR A 63 14.50 26.28 -16.75
CA THR A 63 13.82 25.39 -17.69
C THR A 63 12.33 25.20 -17.38
N GLY A 64 11.75 26.04 -16.52
CA GLY A 64 10.31 26.05 -16.21
C GLY A 64 9.86 25.02 -15.17
N GLY A 65 10.80 24.50 -14.38
CA GLY A 65 10.55 23.60 -13.27
C GLY A 65 10.16 24.33 -11.99
N MET A 66 9.30 23.71 -11.20
CA MET A 66 8.99 24.16 -9.85
C MET A 66 9.87 23.45 -8.83
N VAL A 67 10.37 24.19 -7.85
CA VAL A 67 11.30 23.67 -6.84
C VAL A 67 10.67 23.79 -5.46
N LEU A 68 10.54 22.65 -4.78
CA LEU A 68 10.13 22.54 -3.39
C LEU A 68 11.35 22.12 -2.57
N GLU A 69 11.71 22.90 -1.56
CA GLU A 69 12.92 22.68 -0.77
C GLU A 69 12.55 22.50 0.71
N GLY A 70 13.12 21.48 1.35
CA GLY A 70 13.05 21.25 2.78
C GLY A 70 14.40 20.77 3.31
N ALA A 71 14.68 21.03 4.58
CA ALA A 71 15.95 20.64 5.21
C ALA A 71 15.70 19.94 6.55
N SER A 72 16.46 18.88 6.81
CA SER A 72 16.46 18.22 8.11
C SER A 72 17.32 18.99 9.11
N ILE A 73 16.84 19.09 10.35
CA ILE A 73 17.52 19.79 11.44
C ILE A 73 17.71 18.80 12.58
N SER A 74 18.94 18.68 13.09
CA SER A 74 19.23 17.88 14.29
C SER A 74 18.93 18.68 15.56
N LEU A 75 18.30 18.02 16.54
CA LEU A 75 18.19 18.47 17.93
C LEU A 75 19.22 17.75 18.82
N GLY A 76 20.41 17.41 18.32
CA GLY A 76 21.43 16.69 19.09
C GLY A 76 21.16 15.20 19.31
N SER A 77 20.23 14.60 18.55
CA SER A 77 20.06 13.14 18.42
C SER A 77 20.27 12.68 16.97
N ASP A 78 20.46 11.37 16.77
CA ASP A 78 20.58 10.72 15.45
C ASP A 78 19.36 10.91 14.54
N GLU A 79 18.23 11.40 15.09
CA GLU A 79 17.03 11.76 14.34
C GLU A 79 16.59 13.18 14.70
N GLY A 80 16.15 13.92 13.69
CA GLY A 80 15.72 15.31 13.75
C GLY A 80 14.21 15.49 13.88
N LEU A 81 13.73 16.68 13.53
CA LEU A 81 12.32 17.06 13.71
C LEU A 81 11.37 16.24 12.83
N PRO A 82 10.18 15.85 13.35
CA PRO A 82 9.28 14.95 12.64
C PRO A 82 8.66 15.58 11.39
N LEU A 83 8.84 14.94 10.22
CA LEU A 83 8.30 15.38 8.92
C LEU A 83 8.66 16.82 8.51
N ALA A 84 9.62 17.46 9.19
CA ALA A 84 9.94 18.87 9.00
C ALA A 84 10.32 19.22 7.55
N PRO A 85 11.18 18.44 6.84
CA PRO A 85 11.54 18.76 5.46
C PRO A 85 10.35 18.68 4.50
N ILE A 86 9.44 17.72 4.73
CA ILE A 86 8.24 17.56 3.89
C ILE A 86 7.25 18.70 4.16
N ALA A 87 7.04 19.05 5.43
CA ALA A 87 6.18 20.17 5.81
C ALA A 87 6.70 21.50 5.24
N ASP A 88 8.01 21.74 5.27
CA ASP A 88 8.63 22.95 4.72
C ASP A 88 8.51 23.03 3.20
N ALA A 89 8.78 21.91 2.51
CA ALA A 89 8.61 21.80 1.08
C ALA A 89 7.16 22.09 0.65
N LEU A 90 6.17 21.53 1.35
CA LEU A 90 4.75 21.77 1.07
C LEU A 90 4.31 23.20 1.44
N ARG A 91 4.77 23.74 2.58
CA ARG A 91 4.46 25.12 2.98
C ARG A 91 4.97 26.14 1.96
N SER A 92 6.01 25.81 1.20
CA SER A 92 6.50 26.69 0.13
C SER A 92 5.45 26.96 -0.97
N LEU A 93 4.47 26.07 -1.16
CA LEU A 93 3.40 26.24 -2.14
C LEU A 93 2.57 27.51 -1.90
N THR A 94 2.34 27.89 -0.65
CA THR A 94 1.59 29.11 -0.30
C THR A 94 2.30 30.40 -0.73
N ARG A 95 3.62 30.32 -0.97
CA ARG A 95 4.43 31.43 -1.50
C ARG A 95 4.57 31.38 -3.01
N LEU A 96 4.59 30.18 -3.58
CA LEU A 96 4.83 29.96 -5.01
C LEU A 96 3.56 30.07 -5.85
N LEU A 97 2.39 29.82 -5.26
CA LEU A 97 1.11 29.76 -5.97
C LEU A 97 0.06 30.67 -5.31
N PRO A 98 -0.87 31.26 -6.10
CA PRO A 98 -2.07 31.89 -5.56
C PRO A 98 -2.92 30.91 -4.73
N SER A 99 -3.67 31.41 -3.74
CA SER A 99 -4.48 30.57 -2.83
C SER A 99 -5.48 29.66 -3.53
N THR A 100 -6.08 30.10 -4.65
CA THR A 100 -6.99 29.29 -5.46
C THR A 100 -6.27 28.11 -6.12
N GLU A 101 -5.06 28.32 -6.63
CA GLU A 101 -4.24 27.26 -7.23
C GLU A 101 -3.72 26.28 -6.17
N VAL A 102 -3.38 26.77 -4.97
CA VAL A 102 -3.06 25.90 -3.83
C VAL A 102 -4.23 24.98 -3.55
N GLN A 103 -5.47 25.50 -3.46
CA GLN A 103 -6.65 24.66 -3.22
C GLN A 103 -6.89 23.61 -4.32
N GLU A 104 -6.73 23.97 -5.59
CA GLU A 104 -6.83 23.02 -6.72
C GLU A 104 -5.79 21.90 -6.63
N VAL A 105 -4.54 22.27 -6.34
CA VAL A 105 -3.42 21.34 -6.20
C VAL A 105 -3.58 20.48 -4.94
N MET A 106 -4.11 21.03 -3.86
CA MET A 106 -4.39 20.26 -2.64
C MET A 106 -5.55 19.28 -2.88
N GLY A 107 -6.60 19.66 -3.61
CA GLY A 107 -7.71 18.77 -3.97
C GLY A 107 -8.24 17.98 -2.76
N SER A 108 -8.42 16.66 -2.93
CA SER A 108 -8.83 15.76 -1.84
C SER A 108 -7.75 15.53 -0.76
N ALA A 109 -6.49 15.94 -1.01
CA ALA A 109 -5.40 15.83 -0.04
C ALA A 109 -5.42 16.94 1.02
N GLY A 110 -6.16 18.03 0.78
CA GLY A 110 -6.24 19.19 1.68
C GLY A 110 -6.50 18.85 3.15
N PRO A 111 -7.58 18.10 3.48
CA PRO A 111 -7.87 17.71 4.87
C PRO A 111 -6.78 16.89 5.56
N THR A 112 -6.13 15.98 4.82
CA THR A 112 -5.06 15.13 5.36
C THR A 112 -3.79 15.95 5.58
N LEU A 113 -3.36 16.71 4.59
CA LEU A 113 -2.13 17.50 4.68
C LEU A 113 -2.30 18.75 5.54
N GLY A 114 -3.53 19.20 5.81
CA GLY A 114 -3.84 20.24 6.78
C GLY A 114 -3.40 19.91 8.21
N ARG A 115 -3.36 18.62 8.59
CA ARG A 115 -2.76 18.21 9.88
C ARG A 115 -1.25 18.38 9.92
N LEU A 116 -0.59 18.28 8.77
CA LEU A 116 0.84 18.46 8.64
C LEU A 116 1.22 19.95 8.54
N VAL A 117 0.52 20.66 7.66
CA VAL A 117 0.69 22.09 7.35
C VAL A 117 -0.71 22.74 7.34
N PRO A 118 -1.16 23.31 8.47
CA PRO A 118 -2.50 23.90 8.64
C PRO A 118 -2.87 24.95 7.58
N GLU A 119 -1.89 25.65 7.04
CA GLU A 119 -2.07 26.66 6.00
C GLU A 119 -2.56 26.09 4.65
N LEU A 120 -2.49 24.76 4.46
CA LEU A 120 -2.87 24.06 3.23
C LEU A 120 -4.28 23.46 3.26
N GLY A 121 -4.97 23.47 4.40
CA GLY A 121 -6.33 22.95 4.50
C GLY A 121 -6.80 22.76 5.94
N THR A 122 -8.11 22.76 6.14
CA THR A 122 -8.71 22.47 7.45
C THR A 122 -8.60 20.96 7.74
N PRO A 123 -7.95 20.56 8.85
CA PRO A 123 -7.94 19.16 9.29
C PRO A 123 -9.35 18.60 9.43
N VAL A 124 -9.56 17.35 9.00
CA VAL A 124 -10.76 16.58 9.37
C VAL A 124 -10.38 15.55 10.43
N ASP A 125 -11.25 15.33 11.41
CA ASP A 125 -10.99 14.33 12.42
C ASP A 125 -11.23 12.92 11.84
N VAL A 126 -10.16 12.13 11.69
CA VAL A 126 -10.29 10.72 11.31
C VAL A 126 -10.37 9.95 12.62
N GLY A 127 -11.55 9.43 12.94
CA GLY A 127 -11.83 8.75 14.20
C GLY A 127 -10.82 7.64 14.54
N GLU A 128 -10.83 7.20 15.80
CA GLU A 128 -9.97 6.12 16.29
C GLU A 128 -10.31 4.78 15.61
N LEU A 129 -9.53 4.46 14.56
CA LEU A 129 -9.72 3.26 13.76
C LEU A 129 -9.32 1.97 14.50
N PRO A 130 -10.10 0.87 14.40
CA PRO A 130 -9.73 -0.38 15.03
C PRO A 130 -8.85 -1.30 14.17
N ILE A 131 -8.89 -1.38 12.83
CA ILE A 131 -8.43 -2.64 12.17
C ILE A 131 -7.22 -2.52 11.20
N ARG A 132 -6.78 -1.32 10.76
CA ARG A 132 -5.65 -1.18 9.80
C ARG A 132 -4.84 0.11 10.01
N PRO A 133 -3.67 0.05 10.69
CA PRO A 133 -2.96 1.25 11.12
C PRO A 133 -1.90 1.77 10.14
N ASP A 134 -1.40 0.90 9.25
CA ASP A 134 -0.52 1.23 8.11
C ASP A 134 -1.18 2.24 7.16
N TRP A 135 -2.51 2.26 7.15
CA TRP A 135 -3.31 3.14 6.32
C TRP A 135 -3.14 4.63 6.63
N ILE A 136 -3.07 5.04 7.90
CA ILE A 136 -3.07 6.48 8.20
C ILE A 136 -1.80 7.12 7.66
N GLN A 137 -0.67 6.43 7.86
CA GLN A 137 0.62 6.85 7.30
C GLN A 137 0.62 6.74 5.77
N ALA A 138 0.11 5.65 5.20
CA ALA A 138 -0.01 5.49 3.74
C ALA A 138 -0.89 6.55 3.09
N ARG A 139 -2.02 6.94 3.70
CA ARG A 139 -2.89 8.01 3.24
C ARG A 139 -2.18 9.35 3.24
N MET A 140 -1.39 9.65 4.28
CA MET A 140 -0.56 10.86 4.29
C MET A 140 0.46 10.83 3.15
N MET A 141 1.16 9.72 2.93
CA MET A 141 2.12 9.55 1.84
C MET A 141 1.48 9.65 0.45
N GLU A 142 0.31 9.03 0.25
CA GLU A 142 -0.50 9.13 -0.97
C GLU A 142 -1.01 10.56 -1.18
N ALA A 143 -1.37 11.27 -0.11
CA ALA A 143 -1.77 12.67 -0.19
C ALA A 143 -0.60 13.56 -0.65
N VAL A 144 0.61 13.34 -0.12
CA VAL A 144 1.84 14.02 -0.58
C VAL A 144 2.11 13.71 -2.06
N LEU A 145 2.11 12.43 -2.44
CA LEU A 145 2.34 12.03 -3.83
C LEU A 145 1.25 12.57 -4.77
N GLY A 146 -0.01 12.59 -4.35
CA GLY A 146 -1.13 13.11 -5.12
C GLY A 146 -1.01 14.62 -5.37
N VAL A 147 -0.52 15.39 -4.39
CA VAL A 147 -0.17 16.81 -4.58
C VAL A 147 0.98 16.93 -5.58
N LEU A 148 2.06 16.17 -5.41
CA LEU A 148 3.19 16.18 -6.34
C LEU A 148 2.79 15.78 -7.76
N HIS A 149 1.89 14.81 -7.90
CA HIS A 149 1.34 14.36 -9.18
C HIS A 149 0.59 15.50 -9.89
N ARG A 150 -0.38 16.14 -9.21
CA ARG A 150 -1.13 17.27 -9.77
C ARG A 150 -0.25 18.48 -10.10
N LEU A 151 0.79 18.72 -9.32
CA LEU A 151 1.81 19.72 -9.65
C LEU A 151 2.59 19.31 -10.90
N SER A 152 3.01 18.04 -10.95
CA SER A 152 3.76 17.49 -12.06
C SER A 152 2.95 17.45 -13.35
N ASP A 153 1.61 17.45 -13.32
CA ASP A 153 0.74 17.59 -14.50
C ASP A 153 0.75 19.02 -15.08
N ARG A 154 0.99 20.02 -14.24
CA ARG A 154 1.10 21.42 -14.67
C ARG A 154 2.50 21.72 -15.20
N GLN A 155 3.53 21.37 -14.44
CA GLN A 155 4.94 21.60 -14.80
C GLN A 155 5.86 20.61 -14.07
N PRO A 156 7.06 20.30 -14.59
CA PRO A 156 8.02 19.44 -13.90
C PRO A 156 8.39 19.95 -12.49
N VAL A 157 8.57 19.03 -11.53
CA VAL A 157 8.82 19.34 -10.11
C VAL A 157 10.16 18.77 -9.65
N VAL A 158 10.94 19.56 -8.90
CA VAL A 158 12.09 19.10 -8.11
C VAL A 158 11.73 19.20 -6.63
N LEU A 159 11.77 18.07 -5.91
CA LEU A 159 11.71 18.01 -4.45
C LEU A 159 13.11 17.83 -3.89
N VAL A 160 13.63 18.85 -3.21
CA VAL A 160 14.93 18.83 -2.55
C VAL A 160 14.75 18.58 -1.06
N VAL A 161 15.42 17.56 -0.53
CA VAL A 161 15.52 17.26 0.91
C VAL A 161 16.97 17.30 1.34
N GLU A 162 17.39 18.39 1.98
CA GLU A 162 18.76 18.54 2.48
C GLU A 162 18.96 17.79 3.81
N ASP A 163 20.15 17.21 3.98
CA ASP A 163 20.66 16.62 5.22
C ASP A 163 19.85 15.43 5.78
N LEU A 164 19.45 14.52 4.89
CA LEU A 164 18.64 13.35 5.18
C LEU A 164 19.16 12.43 6.29
N HIS A 165 20.47 12.44 6.57
CA HIS A 165 21.05 11.74 7.73
C HIS A 165 20.45 12.18 9.07
N TRP A 166 19.97 13.42 9.20
CA TRP A 166 19.22 13.88 10.37
C TRP A 166 17.70 13.72 10.23
N ALA A 167 17.19 13.17 9.14
CA ALA A 167 15.75 13.03 8.95
C ALA A 167 15.17 11.95 9.86
N ASP A 168 14.03 12.27 10.47
CA ASP A 168 13.24 11.29 11.21
C ASP A 168 12.80 10.14 10.29
N ARG A 169 12.44 9.00 10.89
CA ARG A 169 12.00 7.82 10.14
C ARG A 169 10.83 8.14 9.19
N SER A 170 9.86 8.96 9.61
CA SER A 170 8.67 9.27 8.80
C SER A 170 9.03 10.02 7.51
N THR A 171 9.97 10.98 7.56
CA THR A 171 10.48 11.67 6.36
C THR A 171 11.14 10.69 5.39
N ARG A 172 11.98 9.79 5.91
CA ARG A 172 12.65 8.74 5.11
C ARG A 172 11.64 7.79 4.46
N ASP A 173 10.59 7.42 5.18
CA ASP A 173 9.52 6.58 4.66
C ASP A 173 8.74 7.28 3.52
N VAL A 174 8.47 8.59 3.63
CA VAL A 174 7.82 9.38 2.55
C VAL A 174 8.67 9.36 1.28
N ILE A 175 9.99 9.57 1.39
CA ILE A 175 10.90 9.57 0.23
C ILE A 175 10.96 8.17 -0.41
N ALA A 176 11.08 7.12 0.40
CA ALA A 176 11.06 5.74 -0.08
C ALA A 176 9.74 5.40 -0.76
N PHE A 177 8.60 5.85 -0.20
CA PHE A 177 7.28 5.68 -0.80
C PHE A 177 7.18 6.35 -2.17
N ILE A 178 7.64 7.61 -2.30
CA ILE A 178 7.63 8.35 -3.57
C ILE A 178 8.49 7.62 -4.60
N ALA A 179 9.73 7.25 -4.25
CA ALA A 179 10.65 6.54 -5.14
C ALA A 179 10.07 5.19 -5.61
N ARG A 180 9.37 4.48 -4.72
CA ARG A 180 8.75 3.19 -5.01
C ARG A 180 7.47 3.32 -5.83
N THR A 181 6.71 4.41 -5.71
CA THR A 181 5.33 4.51 -6.22
C THR A 181 5.21 5.39 -7.46
N ALA A 182 6.05 6.41 -7.62
CA ALA A 182 6.02 7.26 -8.81
C ALA A 182 6.36 6.45 -10.08
N ARG A 183 5.60 6.65 -11.16
CA ARG A 183 5.75 5.92 -12.43
C ARG A 183 5.80 6.85 -13.63
N THR A 184 4.89 7.82 -13.67
CA THR A 184 4.65 8.72 -14.81
C THR A 184 4.75 10.20 -14.43
N GLU A 185 4.93 10.50 -13.16
CA GLU A 185 5.07 11.86 -12.63
C GLU A 185 6.30 12.55 -13.22
N ARG A 186 6.15 13.84 -13.59
CA ARG A 186 7.30 14.68 -13.98
C ARG A 186 8.05 15.18 -12.75
N LEU A 187 8.65 14.25 -11.99
CA LEU A 187 9.17 14.47 -10.65
C LEU A 187 10.63 14.01 -10.49
N LEU A 188 11.49 14.91 -10.02
CA LEU A 188 12.84 14.61 -9.55
C LEU A 188 12.91 14.80 -8.03
N VAL A 189 13.32 13.76 -7.29
CA VAL A 189 13.64 13.88 -5.85
C VAL A 189 15.15 13.94 -5.69
N VAL A 190 15.68 14.94 -5.01
CA VAL A 190 17.11 15.06 -4.68
C VAL A 190 17.26 15.11 -3.17
N ALA A 191 17.98 14.16 -2.59
CA ALA A 191 18.23 14.12 -1.16
C ALA A 191 19.73 14.11 -0.86
N THR A 192 20.19 15.00 0.02
CA THR A 192 21.60 15.09 0.40
C THR A 192 21.86 14.43 1.76
N TYR A 193 23.04 13.86 1.99
CA TYR A 193 23.43 13.35 3.31
C TYR A 193 24.94 13.38 3.54
N ARG A 194 25.36 13.43 4.81
CA ARG A 194 26.77 13.42 5.23
C ARG A 194 27.26 11.99 5.42
N THR A 195 28.38 11.63 4.80
CA THR A 195 28.96 10.28 4.92
C THR A 195 29.79 10.10 6.19
N ASP A 196 30.35 11.19 6.70
CA ASP A 196 31.22 11.29 7.88
C ASP A 196 30.45 11.13 9.21
N GLU A 197 29.16 11.45 9.25
CA GLU A 197 28.32 11.30 10.45
C GLU A 197 27.64 9.92 10.54
N ILE A 198 27.74 9.10 9.51
CA ILE A 198 27.06 7.80 9.45
C ILE A 198 27.92 6.73 10.13
N HIS A 199 27.76 6.59 11.44
CA HIS A 199 28.36 5.49 12.20
C HIS A 199 27.69 4.13 11.89
N ARG A 200 28.31 3.03 12.33
CA ARG A 200 27.90 1.65 11.94
C ARG A 200 26.44 1.30 12.23
N ARG A 201 25.85 1.89 13.29
CA ARG A 201 24.48 1.62 13.76
C ARG A 201 23.49 2.71 13.33
N HIS A 202 23.90 3.68 12.52
CA HIS A 202 23.07 4.81 12.16
C HIS A 202 21.81 4.36 11.39
N PRO A 203 20.60 4.83 11.75
CA PRO A 203 19.33 4.39 11.16
C PRO A 203 19.22 4.54 9.63
N ILE A 204 19.92 5.52 9.05
CA ILE A 204 19.90 5.74 7.59
C ILE A 204 20.63 4.66 6.78
N ARG A 205 21.58 3.90 7.35
CA ARG A 205 22.36 2.90 6.59
C ARG A 205 21.50 1.81 5.96
N PRO A 206 20.62 1.09 6.69
CA PRO A 206 19.75 0.10 6.08
C PRO A 206 18.81 0.74 5.04
N TRP A 207 18.33 1.96 5.28
CA TRP A 207 17.49 2.70 4.34
C TRP A 207 18.21 3.01 3.02
N LEU A 208 19.46 3.50 3.06
CA LEU A 208 20.27 3.73 1.84
C LEU A 208 20.44 2.46 1.02
N ALA A 209 20.72 1.33 1.69
CA ALA A 209 20.87 0.04 1.02
C ALA A 209 19.56 -0.49 0.42
N GLU A 210 18.40 -0.15 0.99
CA GLU A 210 17.09 -0.45 0.39
C GLU A 210 16.87 0.41 -0.85
N MET A 211 17.09 1.72 -0.74
CA MET A 211 16.93 2.69 -1.82
C MET A 211 17.79 2.37 -3.04
N GLU A 212 19.06 2.00 -2.85
CA GLU A 212 19.99 1.64 -3.93
C GLU A 212 19.54 0.41 -4.75
N ARG A 213 18.65 -0.43 -4.21
CA ARG A 213 18.09 -1.58 -4.93
C ARG A 213 16.86 -1.22 -5.75
N MET A 214 16.27 -0.06 -5.54
CA MET A 214 15.06 0.36 -6.25
C MET A 214 15.41 0.84 -7.66
N PRO A 215 14.58 0.50 -8.67
CA PRO A 215 14.71 1.10 -9.99
C PRO A 215 14.61 2.63 -9.91
N ARG A 216 15.38 3.35 -10.73
CA ARG A 216 15.32 4.83 -10.85
C ARG A 216 15.80 5.60 -9.63
N VAL A 217 16.50 4.93 -8.70
CA VAL A 217 17.29 5.58 -7.66
C VAL A 217 18.76 5.57 -8.06
N GLU A 218 19.39 6.73 -8.04
CA GLU A 218 20.82 6.90 -8.31
C GLU A 218 21.53 7.45 -7.08
N ARG A 219 22.73 6.93 -6.79
CA ARG A 219 23.59 7.46 -5.73
C ARG A 219 24.78 8.18 -6.33
N LEU A 220 24.88 9.48 -6.07
CA LEU A 220 26.03 10.31 -6.40
C LEU A 220 26.89 10.53 -5.15
N SER A 221 28.17 10.18 -5.21
CA SER A 221 29.11 10.38 -4.11
C SER A 221 30.12 11.46 -4.48
N LEU A 222 30.19 12.52 -3.69
CA LEU A 222 31.12 13.63 -3.91
C LEU A 222 32.46 13.35 -3.26
N GLU A 223 33.51 13.28 -4.07
CA GLU A 223 34.89 13.11 -3.61
C GLU A 223 35.56 14.45 -3.28
N ARG A 224 36.68 14.41 -2.56
CA ARG A 224 37.52 15.58 -2.28
C ARG A 224 38.14 16.12 -3.57
N LEU A 225 38.32 17.44 -3.63
CA LEU A 225 38.91 18.10 -4.78
C LEU A 225 40.36 17.67 -4.98
N HIS A 226 40.73 17.41 -6.23
CA HIS A 226 42.12 17.17 -6.61
C HIS A 226 42.96 18.46 -6.52
N GLY A 227 44.28 18.31 -6.49
CA GLY A 227 45.18 19.43 -6.24
C GLY A 227 45.02 20.59 -7.23
N ASP A 228 44.84 20.29 -8.52
CA ASP A 228 44.56 21.26 -9.58
C ASP A 228 43.21 21.97 -9.39
N GLU A 229 42.19 21.25 -8.91
CA GLU A 229 40.88 21.82 -8.58
C GLU A 229 40.94 22.72 -7.35
N VAL A 230 41.72 22.36 -6.33
CA VAL A 230 42.02 23.23 -5.18
C VAL A 230 42.73 24.50 -5.63
N ALA A 231 43.66 24.41 -6.58
CA ALA A 231 44.34 25.59 -7.13
C ALA A 231 43.34 26.51 -7.85
N ARG A 232 42.48 25.95 -8.72
CA ARG A 232 41.39 26.70 -9.37
C ARG A 232 40.45 27.35 -8.36
N LEU A 233 40.14 26.67 -7.25
CA LEU A 233 39.30 27.20 -6.18
C LEU A 233 39.97 28.40 -5.47
N VAL A 234 41.26 28.29 -5.13
CA VAL A 234 42.02 29.37 -4.50
C VAL A 234 42.14 30.58 -5.43
N GLU A 235 42.39 30.35 -6.72
CA GLU A 235 42.41 31.40 -7.76
C GLU A 235 41.07 32.11 -7.91
N ALA A 236 39.95 31.39 -7.81
CA ALA A 236 38.61 31.97 -7.92
C ALA A 236 38.21 32.84 -6.73
N ILE A 237 38.78 32.58 -5.54
CA ILE A 237 38.51 33.34 -4.30
C ILE A 237 39.41 34.58 -4.20
N ARG A 238 40.68 34.45 -4.62
CA ARG A 238 41.68 35.51 -4.45
C ARG A 238 41.71 36.47 -5.62
N THR A 239 42.05 37.72 -5.32
CA THR A 239 42.31 38.76 -6.33
C THR A 239 43.73 38.72 -6.91
N ALA A 240 44.64 37.97 -6.29
CA ALA A 240 46.04 37.81 -6.72
C ALA A 240 46.41 36.33 -6.83
N PRO A 241 47.23 35.93 -7.81
CA PRO A 241 47.57 34.53 -8.05
C PRO A 241 48.30 33.92 -6.83
N PRO A 242 47.93 32.71 -6.40
CA PRO A 242 48.55 32.05 -5.26
C PRO A 242 49.97 31.59 -5.61
N ASP A 243 50.90 31.65 -4.66
CA ASP A 243 52.20 31.02 -4.81
C ASP A 243 52.13 29.51 -4.48
N GLU A 244 53.11 28.75 -4.97
CA GLU A 244 53.17 27.29 -4.83
C GLU A 244 53.27 26.83 -3.36
N ALA A 245 53.81 27.68 -2.49
CA ALA A 245 54.01 27.37 -1.09
C ALA A 245 52.68 27.46 -0.32
N LEU A 246 51.88 28.49 -0.58
CA LEU A 246 50.52 28.62 -0.09
C LEU A 246 49.61 27.49 -0.62
N LEU A 247 49.69 27.17 -1.92
CA LEU A 247 48.90 26.07 -2.48
C LEU A 247 49.21 24.73 -1.79
N ARG A 248 50.48 24.46 -1.47
CA ARG A 248 50.85 23.29 -0.65
C ARG A 248 50.24 23.35 0.74
N THR A 249 50.40 24.47 1.47
CA THR A 249 49.81 24.61 2.81
C THR A 249 48.29 24.41 2.80
N VAL A 250 47.58 24.99 1.84
CA VAL A 250 46.13 24.85 1.70
C VAL A 250 45.74 23.43 1.32
N ARG A 251 46.44 22.79 0.37
CA ARG A 251 46.18 21.39 -0.03
C ARG A 251 46.41 20.42 1.13
N ASP A 252 47.54 20.54 1.82
CA ASP A 252 47.92 19.63 2.90
C ASP A 252 46.96 19.74 4.09
N ARG A 253 46.48 20.95 4.41
CA ARG A 253 45.60 21.19 5.56
C ARG A 253 44.11 21.03 5.27
N SER A 254 43.65 21.37 4.06
CA SER A 254 42.26 21.16 3.67
C SER A 254 41.99 19.72 3.25
N GLU A 255 43.04 18.99 2.87
CA GLU A 255 42.96 17.65 2.26
C GLU A 255 41.93 17.61 1.11
N GLY A 256 41.83 18.70 0.34
CA GLY A 256 40.90 18.82 -0.79
C GLY A 256 39.44 19.11 -0.44
N ASN A 257 39.09 19.38 0.83
CA ASN A 257 37.74 19.79 1.20
C ASN A 257 37.50 21.28 0.85
N PRO A 258 36.55 21.61 -0.05
CA PRO A 258 36.28 22.98 -0.48
C PRO A 258 35.99 23.95 0.66
N PHE A 259 35.21 23.52 1.67
CA PHE A 259 34.91 24.36 2.83
C PHE A 259 36.17 24.72 3.60
N TYR A 260 37.04 23.75 3.88
CA TYR A 260 38.31 24.02 4.57
C TYR A 260 39.26 24.91 3.77
N VAL A 261 39.26 24.80 2.43
CA VAL A 261 39.99 25.76 1.57
C VAL A 261 39.46 27.18 1.78
N GLU A 262 38.15 27.38 1.74
CA GLU A 262 37.52 28.69 1.99
C GLU A 262 37.86 29.23 3.39
N GLU A 263 37.76 28.38 4.43
CA GLU A 263 38.00 28.75 5.83
C GLU A 263 39.47 29.08 6.14
N LEU A 264 40.43 28.33 5.58
CA LEU A 264 41.86 28.63 5.72
C LEU A 264 42.20 29.99 5.09
N LEU A 265 41.63 30.29 3.91
CA LEU A 265 41.79 31.60 3.27
C LEU A 265 41.12 32.72 4.09
N ALA A 266 39.96 32.44 4.68
CA ALA A 266 39.23 33.36 5.56
C ALA A 266 40.02 33.73 6.82
N ALA A 267 40.71 32.74 7.41
CA ALA A 267 41.56 32.89 8.59
C ALA A 267 42.90 33.59 8.30
N GLY A 268 43.11 34.03 7.04
CA GLY A 268 44.26 34.85 6.67
C GLY A 268 45.48 34.06 6.17
N ALA A 269 45.31 32.80 5.72
CA ALA A 269 46.36 32.06 5.02
C ALA A 269 46.80 32.81 3.75
N THR A 270 47.83 33.64 3.88
CA THR A 270 48.35 34.50 2.81
C THR A 270 49.81 34.19 2.50
N ARG A 271 50.55 33.57 3.42
CA ARG A 271 51.97 33.19 3.28
C ARG A 271 52.27 31.80 3.86
N PRO A 272 53.34 31.12 3.39
CA PRO A 272 53.76 29.79 3.86
C PRO A 272 54.13 29.65 5.36
N HIS A 273 54.16 30.74 6.13
CA HIS A 273 54.56 30.76 7.54
C HIS A 273 53.53 31.44 8.47
N ASP A 274 52.31 31.67 7.99
CA ASP A 274 51.26 32.18 8.88
C ASP A 274 51.01 31.16 10.01
N GLN A 275 50.98 31.62 11.26
CA GLN A 275 50.75 30.78 12.44
C GLN A 275 49.27 30.36 12.49
N LEU A 276 48.91 29.41 11.64
CA LEU A 276 47.59 28.81 11.63
C LEU A 276 47.60 27.58 12.55
N PRO A 277 46.60 27.42 13.43
CA PRO A 277 46.46 26.23 14.29
C PRO A 277 46.58 24.91 13.51
N SER A 278 47.10 23.86 14.14
CA SER A 278 47.30 22.55 13.48
C SER A 278 46.02 21.77 13.27
N ASP A 279 44.99 22.02 14.10
CA ASP A 279 43.68 21.39 13.98
C ASP A 279 42.71 22.30 13.20
N LEU A 280 41.93 21.70 12.30
CA LEU A 280 40.89 22.38 11.53
C LEU A 280 39.81 22.95 12.44
N ARG A 281 39.53 22.31 13.57
CA ARG A 281 38.61 22.83 14.58
C ARG A 281 39.13 24.12 15.20
N ASP A 282 40.42 24.17 15.53
CA ASP A 282 41.04 25.37 16.08
C ASP A 282 41.04 26.53 15.08
N VAL A 283 41.10 26.25 13.78
CA VAL A 283 40.92 27.26 12.72
C VAL A 283 39.51 27.86 12.81
N LEU A 284 38.46 27.03 12.91
CA LEU A 284 37.08 27.50 13.03
C LEU A 284 36.85 28.31 14.32
N ILE A 285 37.34 27.82 15.46
CA ILE A 285 37.25 28.52 16.75
C ILE A 285 38.02 29.83 16.73
N SER A 286 39.21 29.87 16.13
CA SER A 286 39.99 31.10 16.03
C SER A 286 39.28 32.21 15.25
N ARG A 287 38.45 31.85 14.25
CA ARG A 287 37.63 32.83 13.53
C ARG A 287 36.54 33.43 14.40
N VAL A 288 35.95 32.62 15.29
CA VAL A 288 34.92 33.07 16.22
C VAL A 288 35.55 33.94 17.31
N ALA A 289 36.68 33.51 17.88
CA ALA A 289 37.43 34.24 18.91
C ALA A 289 38.08 35.55 18.41
N ALA A 290 38.11 35.78 17.09
CA ALA A 290 38.57 37.04 16.50
C ALA A 290 37.45 38.10 16.40
N LEU A 291 36.20 37.73 16.70
CA LEU A 291 35.07 38.65 16.78
C LEU A 291 35.03 39.38 18.14
N PRO A 292 34.30 40.49 18.27
CA PRO A 292 34.04 41.08 19.57
C PRO A 292 33.34 40.11 20.53
N ASP A 293 33.68 40.17 21.82
CA ASP A 293 33.13 39.29 22.86
C ASP A 293 31.58 39.21 22.83
N GLU A 294 30.90 40.32 22.56
CA GLU A 294 29.43 40.37 22.47
C GLU A 294 28.86 39.55 21.29
N VAL A 295 29.61 39.45 20.19
CA VAL A 295 29.24 38.63 19.02
C VAL A 295 29.49 37.16 19.32
N GLU A 296 30.64 36.85 19.93
CA GLU A 296 30.97 35.49 20.36
C GLU A 296 29.92 34.95 21.34
N ASP A 297 29.51 35.73 22.34
CA ASP A 297 28.47 35.35 23.31
C ASP A 297 27.15 34.95 22.64
N VAL A 298 26.69 35.76 21.67
CA VAL A 298 25.45 35.46 20.93
C VAL A 298 25.61 34.22 20.05
N LEU A 299 26.78 34.01 19.44
CA LEU A 299 27.07 32.81 18.65
C LEU A 299 27.16 31.55 19.51
N ARG A 300 27.73 31.64 20.73
CA ARG A 300 27.78 30.55 21.72
C ARG A 300 26.37 30.13 22.15
N ILE A 301 25.46 31.09 22.34
CA ILE A 301 24.04 30.82 22.62
C ILE A 301 23.37 30.19 21.39
N ALA A 302 23.49 30.80 20.22
CA ALA A 302 22.88 30.31 18.98
C ALA A 302 23.34 28.89 18.63
N ALA A 303 24.59 28.53 18.94
CA ALA A 303 25.12 27.19 18.71
C ALA A 303 24.38 26.11 19.52
N VAL A 304 23.70 26.45 20.61
CA VAL A 304 22.89 25.50 21.40
C VAL A 304 21.52 25.21 20.77
N ALA A 305 20.97 26.11 19.96
CA ALA A 305 19.71 25.86 19.22
C ALA A 305 19.84 24.76 18.16
N GLY A 306 21.07 24.47 17.70
CA GLY A 306 21.34 23.66 16.53
C GLY A 306 21.76 24.53 15.33
N ARG A 307 21.48 24.07 14.11
CA ARG A 307 22.01 24.71 12.87
C ARG A 307 21.40 26.07 12.56
N SER A 308 20.16 26.31 12.95
CA SER A 308 19.44 27.56 12.69
C SER A 308 18.55 27.95 13.86
N VAL A 309 18.37 29.25 14.06
CA VAL A 309 17.55 29.80 15.12
C VAL A 309 16.75 31.00 14.60
N ASP A 310 15.49 31.06 15.02
CA ASP A 310 14.62 32.20 14.80
C ASP A 310 15.12 33.43 15.57
N HIS A 311 15.06 34.62 14.96
CA HIS A 311 15.52 35.86 15.57
C HIS A 311 14.85 36.12 16.93
N ASP A 312 13.52 36.00 17.00
CA ASP A 312 12.80 36.25 18.25
C ASP A 312 13.21 35.23 19.31
N LEU A 313 13.34 33.95 18.95
CA LEU A 313 13.74 32.92 19.92
C LEU A 313 15.15 33.17 20.44
N LEU A 314 16.08 33.55 19.56
CA LEU A 314 17.44 33.87 19.97
C LEU A 314 17.49 35.09 20.89
N ARG A 315 16.71 36.13 20.59
CA ARG A 315 16.57 37.32 21.44
C ARG A 315 16.05 36.96 22.83
N ASP A 316 14.96 36.21 22.88
CA ASP A 316 14.32 35.79 24.12
C ASP A 316 15.30 34.96 24.98
N VAL A 317 16.04 34.03 24.36
CA VAL A 317 17.04 33.21 25.03
C VAL A 317 18.26 34.02 25.45
N ALA A 318 18.75 34.94 24.62
CA ALA A 318 19.91 35.77 24.95
C ALA A 318 19.63 36.81 26.04
N GLY A 319 18.35 37.09 26.33
CA GLY A 319 17.95 38.15 27.25
C GLY A 319 18.43 39.54 26.79
N ALA A 320 18.56 39.72 25.47
CA ALA A 320 19.06 40.92 24.81
C ALA A 320 17.92 41.66 24.10
N ASP A 321 18.13 42.94 23.78
CA ASP A 321 17.22 43.69 22.90
C ASP A 321 17.48 43.35 21.42
N ASP A 322 16.53 43.72 20.55
CA ASP A 322 16.63 43.48 19.11
C ASP A 322 17.90 44.12 18.51
N GLU A 323 18.25 45.34 18.92
CA GLU A 323 19.41 46.07 18.41
C GLU A 323 20.72 45.30 18.64
N ARG A 324 20.89 44.70 19.83
CA ARG A 324 22.08 43.91 20.15
C ARG A 324 22.17 42.63 19.33
N VAL A 325 21.07 41.87 19.20
CA VAL A 325 21.06 40.63 18.42
C VAL A 325 21.30 40.92 16.94
N GLU A 326 20.63 41.94 16.39
CA GLU A 326 20.83 42.35 15.00
C GLU A 326 22.26 42.82 14.73
N SER A 327 22.86 43.60 15.65
CA SER A 327 24.24 44.06 15.49
C SER A 327 25.21 42.88 15.49
N ALA A 328 25.07 41.96 16.45
CA ALA A 328 25.89 40.77 16.53
C ALA A 328 25.74 39.89 15.28
N MET A 329 24.52 39.65 14.81
CA MET A 329 24.27 38.84 13.62
C MET A 329 24.77 39.52 12.34
N ARG A 330 24.66 40.84 12.22
CA ARG A 330 25.21 41.59 11.09
C ARG A 330 26.74 41.48 11.03
N GLU A 331 27.42 41.55 12.17
CA GLU A 331 28.87 41.34 12.25
C GLU A 331 29.25 39.89 11.94
N ALA A 332 28.53 38.90 12.49
CA ALA A 332 28.73 37.49 12.19
C ALA A 332 28.50 37.17 10.69
N MET A 333 27.52 37.82 10.06
CA MET A 333 27.27 37.74 8.62
C MET A 333 28.38 38.39 7.79
N ALA A 334 28.88 39.56 8.22
CA ALA A 334 30.01 40.22 7.57
C ALA A 334 31.30 39.38 7.66
N ALA A 335 31.47 38.65 8.76
CA ALA A 335 32.49 37.64 8.94
C ALA A 335 32.18 36.32 8.20
N GLY A 336 30.98 36.15 7.64
CA GLY A 336 30.57 34.96 6.90
C GLY A 336 30.41 33.70 7.76
N ILE A 337 30.16 33.84 9.06
CA ILE A 337 29.90 32.73 10.01
C ILE A 337 28.43 32.32 9.96
N VAL A 338 27.54 33.31 9.89
CA VAL A 338 26.08 33.14 9.84
C VAL A 338 25.55 33.67 8.52
N VAL A 339 24.45 33.09 8.04
CA VAL A 339 23.65 33.59 6.93
C VAL A 339 22.21 33.82 7.40
N ALA A 340 21.60 34.89 6.92
CA ALA A 340 20.18 35.14 7.14
C ALA A 340 19.37 34.50 6.00
N THR A 341 18.36 33.73 6.38
CA THR A 341 17.36 33.18 5.46
C THR A 341 15.99 33.72 5.84
N ALA A 342 15.17 34.06 4.85
CA ALA A 342 13.80 34.50 5.10
C ALA A 342 12.84 33.29 5.07
N GLN A 343 12.15 33.02 6.18
CA GLN A 343 10.93 32.20 6.19
C GLN A 343 9.73 33.10 6.53
N GLY A 344 8.97 33.50 5.52
CA GLY A 344 7.79 34.34 5.74
C GLY A 344 8.16 35.74 6.25
N GLN A 345 7.63 36.13 7.42
CA GLN A 345 7.88 37.42 8.07
C GLN A 345 9.00 37.37 9.12
N THR A 346 9.51 36.19 9.45
CA THR A 346 10.53 35.98 10.48
C THR A 346 11.93 35.78 9.88
N ALA A 347 12.93 36.38 10.51
CA ALA A 347 14.32 36.21 10.14
C ALA A 347 14.90 34.96 10.82
N LEU A 348 15.38 34.01 10.02
CA LEU A 348 16.13 32.85 10.51
C LEU A 348 17.62 33.11 10.32
N TYR A 349 18.40 32.90 11.39
CA TYR A 349 19.85 32.87 11.33
C TYR A 349 20.32 31.43 11.27
N ALA A 350 21.05 31.07 10.23
CA ALA A 350 21.66 29.76 10.09
C ALA A 350 23.17 29.89 10.08
N PHE A 351 23.88 28.98 10.74
CA PHE A 351 25.32 28.88 10.55
C PHE A 351 25.58 28.55 9.08
N ARG A 352 26.51 29.27 8.45
CA ARG A 352 26.91 29.04 7.06
C ARG A 352 27.29 27.58 6.82
N HIS A 353 27.84 26.95 7.85
CA HIS A 353 28.22 25.55 7.84
C HIS A 353 27.98 24.89 9.19
N ALA A 354 27.47 23.65 9.20
CA ALA A 354 27.22 22.89 10.42
C ALA A 354 28.49 22.70 11.27
N LEU A 355 29.64 22.43 10.65
CA LEU A 355 30.94 22.35 11.35
C LEU A 355 31.30 23.58 12.20
N LEU A 356 30.88 24.80 11.81
CA LEU A 356 31.11 26.00 12.63
C LEU A 356 30.28 25.93 13.92
N GLN A 357 29.01 25.56 13.80
CA GLN A 357 28.12 25.37 14.94
C GLN A 357 28.61 24.26 15.87
N GLU A 358 28.97 23.10 15.30
CA GLU A 358 29.52 21.96 16.04
C GLU A 358 30.78 22.36 16.82
N ALA A 359 31.71 23.06 16.18
CA ALA A 359 32.93 23.53 16.83
C ALA A 359 32.61 24.45 18.03
N ILE A 360 31.74 25.45 17.84
CA ILE A 360 31.34 26.39 18.90
C ILE A 360 30.63 25.64 20.04
N TYR A 361 29.68 24.76 19.73
CA TYR A 361 28.95 23.98 20.73
C TYR A 361 29.88 23.06 21.53
N GLU A 362 30.84 22.42 20.86
CA GLU A 362 31.81 21.54 21.49
C GLU A 362 32.85 22.29 22.35
N ASP A 363 33.08 23.58 22.09
CA ASP A 363 33.95 24.45 22.90
C ASP A 363 33.30 24.86 24.23
N LEU A 364 31.96 24.86 24.31
CA LEU A 364 31.23 25.17 25.54
C LEU A 364 31.57 24.17 26.65
N LEU A 365 31.82 24.68 27.85
CA LEU A 365 31.96 23.86 29.06
C LEU A 365 30.62 23.16 29.39
N PRO A 366 30.62 21.98 30.04
CA PRO A 366 29.38 21.28 30.39
C PRO A 366 28.37 22.11 31.19
N SER A 367 28.84 23.01 32.06
CA SER A 367 28.00 23.94 32.80
C SER A 367 27.38 25.03 31.91
N GLU A 368 28.12 25.53 30.93
CA GLU A 368 27.61 26.53 29.97
C GLU A 368 26.54 25.91 29.09
N ARG A 369 26.79 24.69 28.56
CA ARG A 369 25.78 23.95 27.78
C ARG A 369 24.49 23.79 28.57
N ARG A 370 24.56 23.26 29.80
CA ARG A 370 23.38 23.09 30.66
C ARG A 370 22.64 24.41 30.88
N ARG A 371 23.35 25.51 31.15
CA ARG A 371 22.75 26.83 31.34
C ARG A 371 22.01 27.29 30.07
N HIS A 372 22.65 27.21 28.90
CA HIS A 372 22.04 27.62 27.65
C HIS A 372 20.84 26.73 27.28
N HIS A 373 20.91 25.41 27.47
CA HIS A 373 19.76 24.52 27.30
C HIS A 373 18.61 24.89 28.26
N ALA A 374 18.89 25.25 29.51
CA ALA A 374 17.87 25.72 30.44
C ALA A 374 17.19 27.01 29.95
N MET A 375 17.95 27.94 29.37
CA MET A 375 17.43 29.19 28.80
C MET A 375 16.53 28.91 27.58
N TYR A 376 16.93 28.00 26.69
CA TYR A 376 16.09 27.55 25.56
C TYR A 376 14.80 26.87 26.05
N ALA A 377 14.89 26.00 27.04
CA ALA A 377 13.70 25.34 27.60
C ALA A 377 12.72 26.35 28.22
N ALA A 378 13.22 27.38 28.91
CA ALA A 378 12.38 28.45 29.45
C ALA A 378 11.71 29.27 28.34
N ALA A 379 12.48 29.74 27.36
CA ALA A 379 11.96 30.56 26.26
C ALA A 379 10.94 29.80 25.39
N LEU A 380 11.19 28.52 25.07
CA LEU A 380 10.24 27.71 24.32
C LEU A 380 8.93 27.50 25.09
N ARG A 381 9.00 27.29 26.41
CA ARG A 381 7.81 27.09 27.27
C ARG A 381 6.89 28.31 27.32
N GLU A 382 7.44 29.51 27.19
CA GLU A 382 6.67 30.76 27.22
C GLU A 382 6.05 31.13 25.86
N ARG A 383 6.53 30.52 24.77
CA ARG A 383 6.03 30.80 23.42
C ARG A 383 4.78 29.99 23.09
N PRO A 384 3.86 30.53 22.26
CA PRO A 384 2.74 29.75 21.75
C PRO A 384 3.22 28.56 20.93
N VAL A 385 2.65 27.38 21.20
CA VAL A 385 2.91 26.17 20.42
C VAL A 385 2.17 26.30 19.07
N PRO A 386 2.87 26.22 17.92
CA PRO A 386 2.22 26.21 16.62
C PRO A 386 1.36 24.96 16.40
N ASP A 387 0.46 24.99 15.42
CA ASP A 387 -0.28 23.79 15.01
C ASP A 387 0.53 22.88 14.06
N GLY A 388 0.11 21.63 13.90
CA GLY A 388 0.67 20.66 12.95
C GLY A 388 2.10 20.22 13.25
N ALA A 389 2.90 19.93 12.20
CA ALA A 389 4.28 19.45 12.37
C ALA A 389 5.20 20.48 13.04
N ALA A 390 4.95 21.78 12.87
CA ALA A 390 5.71 22.83 13.54
C ALA A 390 5.50 22.79 15.07
N GLY A 391 4.28 22.50 15.53
CA GLY A 391 3.96 22.27 16.94
C GLY A 391 4.68 21.07 17.53
N ALA A 392 4.63 19.94 16.81
CA ALA A 392 5.36 18.73 17.20
C ALA A 392 6.87 19.02 17.34
N GLY A 393 7.44 19.75 16.39
CA GLY A 393 8.86 20.12 16.44
C GLY A 393 9.20 21.07 17.60
N HIS A 394 8.34 22.05 17.87
CA HIS A 394 8.49 22.96 19.01
C HIS A 394 8.52 22.21 20.35
N LEU A 395 7.58 21.28 20.56
CA LEU A 395 7.49 20.49 21.79
C LEU A 395 8.64 19.50 21.93
N ALA A 396 9.09 18.89 20.83
CA ALA A 396 10.27 18.02 20.83
C ALA A 396 11.55 18.80 21.17
N ALA A 397 11.69 20.03 20.66
CA ALA A 397 12.81 20.91 21.02
C ALA A 397 12.77 21.29 22.51
N LEU A 398 11.60 21.67 23.04
CA LEU A 398 11.43 21.94 24.47
C LEU A 398 11.83 20.73 25.32
N ALA A 399 11.37 19.54 24.96
CA ALA A 399 11.69 18.30 25.66
C ALA A 399 13.19 17.97 25.61
N HIS A 400 13.83 18.17 24.46
CA HIS A 400 15.28 18.01 24.32
C HIS A 400 16.04 18.98 25.23
N HIS A 401 15.75 20.28 25.17
CA HIS A 401 16.43 21.28 25.98
C HIS A 401 16.21 21.07 27.49
N ALA A 402 15.00 20.68 27.91
CA ALA A 402 14.72 20.33 29.30
C ALA A 402 15.50 19.08 29.76
N SER A 403 15.60 18.06 28.89
CA SER A 403 16.39 16.85 29.18
C SER A 403 17.88 17.20 29.33
N ALA A 404 18.42 17.99 28.40
CA ALA A 404 19.83 18.40 28.41
C ALA A 404 20.19 19.30 29.61
N SER A 405 19.24 20.11 30.09
CA SER A 405 19.42 20.94 31.29
C SER A 405 19.18 20.19 32.61
N HIS A 406 18.77 18.91 32.55
CA HIS A 406 18.40 18.07 33.70
C HIS A 406 17.13 18.53 34.45
N ASP A 407 16.25 19.29 33.79
CA ASP A 407 14.88 19.55 34.23
C ASP A 407 14.00 18.33 33.91
N LEU A 408 14.10 17.27 34.73
CA LEU A 408 13.45 15.99 34.44
C LEU A 408 11.92 16.08 34.43
N ALA A 409 11.32 16.86 35.33
CA ALA A 409 9.87 17.06 35.39
C ALA A 409 9.37 17.83 34.16
N GLY A 410 10.06 18.92 33.78
CA GLY A 410 9.77 19.65 32.56
C GLY A 410 9.98 18.82 31.29
N ALA A 411 11.02 17.98 31.26
CA ALA A 411 11.29 17.06 30.16
C ALA A 411 10.20 16.00 30.01
N LEU A 412 9.75 15.38 31.12
CA LEU A 412 8.67 14.39 31.11
C LEU A 412 7.39 14.96 30.51
N ALA A 413 6.94 16.12 31.01
CA ALA A 413 5.74 16.79 30.49
C ALA A 413 5.87 17.14 29.00
N ALA A 414 7.03 17.66 28.60
CA ALA A 414 7.29 18.04 27.22
C ALA A 414 7.39 16.84 26.26
N TRP A 415 7.97 15.70 26.68
CA TRP A 415 8.00 14.48 25.85
C TRP A 415 6.61 13.88 25.63
N ILE A 416 5.74 13.90 26.65
CA ILE A 416 4.34 13.47 26.50
C ILE A 416 3.61 14.37 25.48
N ALA A 417 3.76 15.69 25.63
CA ALA A 417 3.16 16.65 24.70
C ALA A 417 3.71 16.50 23.28
N ALA A 418 5.02 16.32 23.12
CA ALA A 418 5.68 16.08 21.83
C ALA A 418 5.15 14.80 21.17
N GLY A 419 5.02 13.71 21.94
CA GLY A 419 4.46 12.45 21.43
C GLY A 419 3.04 12.59 20.87
N ARG A 420 2.17 13.29 21.60
CA ARG A 420 0.80 13.59 21.17
C ARG A 420 0.76 14.47 19.92
N ALA A 421 1.58 15.53 19.88
CA ALA A 421 1.65 16.42 18.73
C ALA A 421 2.21 15.71 17.49
N SER A 422 3.26 14.89 17.65
CA SER A 422 3.81 14.03 16.59
C SER A 422 2.76 13.07 16.04
N ALA A 423 1.95 12.45 16.90
CA ALA A 423 0.85 11.58 16.48
C ALA A 423 -0.22 12.35 15.71
N GLY A 424 -0.57 13.56 16.16
CA GLY A 424 -1.50 14.47 15.47
C GLY A 424 -1.02 14.87 14.07
N ALA A 425 0.30 15.02 13.89
CA ALA A 425 0.96 15.38 12.63
C ALA A 425 1.32 14.18 11.73
N TYR A 426 0.83 12.97 12.03
CA TYR A 426 1.13 11.71 11.32
C TYR A 426 2.59 11.22 11.41
N ALA A 427 3.40 11.76 12.32
CA ALA A 427 4.77 11.31 12.55
C ALA A 427 4.81 10.22 13.63
N PHE A 428 4.18 9.07 13.36
CA PHE A 428 3.99 8.00 14.34
C PHE A 428 5.29 7.38 14.89
N PRO A 429 6.36 7.16 14.08
CA PRO A 429 7.65 6.75 14.63
C PRO A 429 8.22 7.75 15.63
N ALA A 430 8.11 9.05 15.35
CA ALA A 430 8.55 10.08 16.29
C ALA A 430 7.68 10.11 17.56
N ALA A 431 6.36 9.96 17.40
CA ALA A 431 5.44 9.86 18.53
C ALA A 431 5.77 8.69 19.46
N ALA A 432 6.04 7.52 18.89
CA ALA A 432 6.47 6.34 19.66
C ALA A 432 7.78 6.61 20.40
N ARG A 433 8.80 7.15 19.72
CA ARG A 433 10.08 7.53 20.32
C ARG A 433 9.94 8.56 21.44
N ASP A 434 9.08 9.57 21.26
CA ASP A 434 8.84 10.62 22.25
C ASP A 434 8.13 10.06 23.50
N LEU A 435 7.12 9.21 23.32
CA LEU A 435 6.39 8.54 24.41
C LEU A 435 7.27 7.51 25.14
N GLU A 436 8.17 6.82 24.44
CA GLU A 436 9.19 5.97 25.06
C GLU A 436 10.12 6.77 25.96
N ARG A 437 10.62 7.93 25.51
CA ARG A 437 11.43 8.82 26.34
C ARG A 437 10.67 9.31 27.57
N ALA A 438 9.37 9.59 27.45
CA ALA A 438 8.54 9.91 28.59
C ALA A 438 8.46 8.74 29.60
N LEU A 439 8.30 7.50 29.12
CA LEU A 439 8.27 6.32 29.99
C LEU A 439 9.63 6.07 30.68
N ASP A 440 10.75 6.30 30.00
CA ASP A 440 12.09 6.18 30.56
C ASP A 440 12.32 7.17 31.73
N LEU A 441 11.69 8.35 31.66
CA LEU A 441 11.77 9.38 32.71
C LEU A 441 10.75 9.19 33.83
N TRP A 442 9.68 8.42 33.61
CA TRP A 442 8.53 8.34 34.52
C TRP A 442 8.94 8.01 35.97
N ASP A 443 9.75 6.97 36.15
CA ASP A 443 10.20 6.53 37.48
C ASP A 443 11.33 7.40 38.06
N ALA A 444 12.06 8.13 37.23
CA ALA A 444 13.11 9.05 37.65
C ALA A 444 12.55 10.38 38.19
N VAL A 445 11.34 10.78 37.79
CA VAL A 445 10.65 11.96 38.30
C VAL A 445 9.87 11.61 39.57
N PRO A 446 10.05 12.34 40.69
CA PRO A 446 9.27 12.14 41.92
C PRO A 446 7.76 12.24 41.67
N ALA A 447 6.96 11.43 42.37
CA ALA A 447 5.51 11.34 42.13
C ALA A 447 4.79 12.70 42.24
N ASP A 448 5.20 13.56 43.18
CA ASP A 448 4.61 14.89 43.40
C ASP A 448 4.93 15.89 42.27
N ASP A 449 5.97 15.62 41.47
CA ASP A 449 6.42 16.47 40.35
C ASP A 449 5.94 15.95 38.99
N ARG A 450 5.20 14.82 38.95
CA ARG A 450 4.64 14.26 37.72
C ARG A 450 3.40 15.04 37.28
N PRO A 451 3.07 15.06 35.98
CA PRO A 451 1.80 15.61 35.50
C PRO A 451 0.60 14.93 36.19
N THR A 452 -0.41 15.71 36.59
CA THR A 452 -1.58 15.21 37.33
C THR A 452 -2.73 14.75 36.43
N ASP A 453 -2.68 15.10 35.15
CA ASP A 453 -3.69 14.83 34.12
C ASP A 453 -3.42 13.55 33.31
N VAL A 454 -2.25 12.93 33.50
CA VAL A 454 -1.82 11.73 32.76
C VAL A 454 -1.08 10.77 33.69
N ASP A 455 -1.24 9.47 33.47
CA ASP A 455 -0.51 8.43 34.17
C ASP A 455 0.23 7.50 33.19
N GLN A 456 1.03 6.59 33.75
CA GLN A 456 1.84 5.66 32.97
C GLN A 456 1.00 4.74 32.07
N ILE A 457 -0.20 4.34 32.51
CA ILE A 457 -1.12 3.49 31.74
C ILE A 457 -1.53 4.22 30.46
N GLN A 458 -1.88 5.50 30.58
CA GLN A 458 -2.27 6.34 29.44
C GLN A 458 -1.12 6.53 28.45
N ILE A 459 0.12 6.74 28.93
CA ILE A 459 1.30 6.87 28.06
C ILE A 459 1.60 5.55 27.32
N LEU A 460 1.51 4.41 28.00
CA LEU A 460 1.67 3.08 27.37
C LEU A 460 0.60 2.80 26.32
N HIS A 461 -0.65 3.20 26.59
CA HIS A 461 -1.74 3.11 25.64
C HIS A 461 -1.48 3.96 24.38
N GLU A 462 -1.11 5.24 24.55
CA GLU A 462 -0.75 6.14 23.46
C GLU A 462 0.46 5.61 22.66
N LEU A 463 1.46 5.05 23.34
CA LEU A 463 2.62 4.42 22.72
C LEU A 463 2.23 3.21 21.88
N SER A 464 1.35 2.34 22.41
CA SER A 464 0.86 1.17 21.67
C SER A 464 0.21 1.57 20.36
N LEU A 465 -0.60 2.64 20.37
CA LEU A 465 -1.27 3.17 19.19
C LEU A 465 -0.29 3.82 18.21
N ALA A 466 0.71 4.56 18.70
CA ALA A 466 1.76 5.15 17.87
C ALA A 466 2.59 4.08 17.16
N ARG A 467 3.05 3.05 17.88
CA ARG A 467 3.78 1.90 17.32
C ARG A 467 2.95 1.12 16.32
N TRP A 468 1.68 0.89 16.63
CA TRP A 468 0.73 0.21 15.74
C TRP A 468 0.62 0.98 14.40
N ARG A 469 0.47 2.32 14.45
CA ARG A 469 0.42 3.21 13.27
C ARG A 469 1.76 3.37 12.54
N ALA A 470 2.87 3.13 13.20
CA ALA A 470 4.22 3.07 12.62
C ALA A 470 4.57 1.68 12.02
N ALA A 471 3.60 0.75 12.01
CA ALA A 471 3.76 -0.66 11.61
C ALA A 471 4.78 -1.45 12.46
N GLU A 472 5.02 -1.04 13.71
CA GLU A 472 5.90 -1.72 14.68
C GLU A 472 5.10 -2.71 15.53
N MET A 473 4.52 -3.72 14.88
CA MET A 473 3.48 -4.59 15.45
C MET A 473 3.88 -5.25 16.78
N GLY A 474 5.09 -5.81 16.87
CA GLY A 474 5.56 -6.47 18.10
C GLY A 474 5.63 -5.48 19.28
N GLY A 475 6.25 -4.32 19.06
CA GLY A 475 6.34 -3.28 20.09
C GLY A 475 4.99 -2.66 20.45
N ALA A 476 4.02 -2.65 19.53
CA ALA A 476 2.67 -2.19 19.78
C ALA A 476 1.92 -3.13 20.74
N VAL A 477 1.97 -4.44 20.48
CA VAL A 477 1.37 -5.47 21.34
C VAL A 477 2.01 -5.45 22.73
N ASP A 478 3.35 -5.33 22.82
CA ASP A 478 4.06 -5.28 24.10
C ASP A 478 3.64 -4.07 24.96
N ALA A 479 3.54 -2.89 24.34
CA ALA A 479 3.09 -1.68 25.04
C ALA A 479 1.63 -1.78 25.50
N ALA A 480 0.74 -2.33 24.67
CA ALA A 480 -0.66 -2.55 25.02
C ALA A 480 -0.83 -3.57 26.16
N ARG A 481 -0.11 -4.71 26.12
CA ARG A 481 -0.09 -5.70 27.21
C ARG A 481 0.37 -5.09 28.52
N ARG A 482 1.45 -4.30 28.49
CA ARG A 482 1.96 -3.62 29.70
C ARG A 482 0.98 -2.58 30.26
N ALA A 483 0.23 -1.88 29.40
CA ALA A 483 -0.85 -0.98 29.86
C ALA A 483 -1.97 -1.76 30.58
N VAL A 484 -2.36 -2.91 30.03
CA VAL A 484 -3.35 -3.82 30.63
C VAL A 484 -2.86 -4.36 31.97
N GLU A 485 -1.65 -4.92 32.04
CA GLU A 485 -1.05 -5.46 33.27
C GLU A 485 -0.96 -4.44 34.39
N LEU A 486 -0.64 -3.18 34.07
CA LEU A 486 -0.59 -2.10 35.05
C LEU A 486 -1.99 -1.67 35.49
N SER A 487 -2.96 -1.64 34.57
CA SER A 487 -4.37 -1.31 34.88
C SER A 487 -5.03 -2.35 35.78
N GLU A 488 -4.69 -3.63 35.62
CA GLU A 488 -5.21 -4.74 36.43
C GLU A 488 -4.81 -4.68 37.92
N GLN A 489 -3.74 -3.95 38.24
CA GLN A 489 -3.32 -3.73 39.63
C GLN A 489 -4.20 -2.68 40.34
N GLY A 490 -4.96 -1.90 39.58
CA GLY A 490 -5.92 -0.93 40.07
C GLY A 490 -7.31 -1.51 40.32
N THR A 491 -8.28 -0.64 40.59
CA THR A 491 -9.69 -1.01 40.81
C THR A 491 -10.62 -0.57 39.69
N ASP A 492 -10.12 0.13 38.66
CA ASP A 492 -10.92 0.62 37.54
C ASP A 492 -11.10 -0.47 36.48
N VAL A 493 -12.16 -1.26 36.65
CA VAL A 493 -12.53 -2.35 35.75
C VAL A 493 -12.90 -1.84 34.35
N VAL A 494 -13.55 -0.67 34.25
CA VAL A 494 -13.99 -0.11 32.96
C VAL A 494 -12.79 0.32 32.12
N ARG A 495 -11.80 0.95 32.75
CA ARG A 495 -10.54 1.30 32.09
C ARG A 495 -9.77 0.07 31.64
N THR A 496 -9.67 -0.94 32.51
CA THR A 496 -8.99 -2.21 32.20
C THR A 496 -9.66 -2.90 31.01
N ALA A 497 -10.98 -3.01 31.00
CA ALA A 497 -11.73 -3.55 29.88
C ALA A 497 -11.55 -2.73 28.59
N SER A 498 -11.52 -1.39 28.68
CA SER A 498 -11.26 -0.52 27.53
C SER A 498 -9.89 -0.74 26.90
N LEU A 499 -8.85 -0.96 27.71
CA LEU A 499 -7.49 -1.24 27.23
C LEU A 499 -7.39 -2.64 26.60
N ILE A 500 -8.01 -3.64 27.22
CA ILE A 500 -8.08 -5.00 26.67
C ILE A 500 -8.83 -4.99 25.34
N ASP A 501 -9.96 -4.29 25.25
CA ASP A 501 -10.69 -4.15 23.99
C ASP A 501 -9.84 -3.50 22.88
N ARG A 502 -8.98 -2.53 23.23
CA ARG A 502 -8.04 -1.91 22.27
C ARG A 502 -6.84 -2.78 21.91
N LEU A 503 -6.45 -3.71 22.78
CA LEU A 503 -5.43 -4.71 22.48
C LEU A 503 -5.91 -5.68 21.39
N GLY A 504 -7.19 -6.04 21.37
CA GLY A 504 -7.76 -7.00 20.42
C GLY A 504 -7.44 -6.68 18.94
N PRO A 505 -7.75 -5.47 18.45
CA PRO A 505 -7.45 -5.09 17.08
C PRO A 505 -5.94 -4.89 16.79
N ILE A 506 -5.14 -4.49 17.79
CA ILE A 506 -3.68 -4.42 17.67
C ILE A 506 -3.09 -5.82 17.45
N ALA A 507 -3.54 -6.79 18.26
CA ALA A 507 -3.16 -8.20 18.15
C ALA A 507 -3.60 -8.81 16.81
N TRP A 508 -4.83 -8.50 16.36
CA TRP A 508 -5.32 -8.91 15.04
C TRP A 508 -4.42 -8.40 13.91
N GLY A 509 -4.05 -7.10 13.95
CA GLY A 509 -3.13 -6.50 12.98
C GLY A 509 -1.73 -7.11 12.99
N ALA A 510 -1.27 -7.60 14.14
CA ALA A 510 -0.02 -8.34 14.29
C ALA A 510 -0.11 -9.81 13.83
N GLY A 511 -1.30 -10.30 13.45
CA GLY A 511 -1.56 -11.69 13.07
C GLY A 511 -1.76 -12.64 14.25
N ASP A 512 -1.88 -12.12 15.48
CA ASP A 512 -2.20 -12.89 16.69
C ASP A 512 -3.73 -12.93 16.89
N PHE A 513 -4.39 -13.73 16.05
CA PHE A 513 -5.85 -13.84 16.03
C PHE A 513 -6.44 -14.44 17.30
N GLU A 514 -5.65 -15.24 18.03
CA GLU A 514 -6.08 -15.86 19.28
C GLU A 514 -6.09 -14.82 20.41
N GLU A 515 -5.02 -14.04 20.55
CA GLU A 515 -4.99 -12.90 21.48
C GLU A 515 -6.11 -11.89 21.16
N ALA A 516 -6.39 -11.64 19.87
CA ALA A 516 -7.47 -10.76 19.46
C ALA A 516 -8.85 -11.23 19.98
N LEU A 517 -9.16 -12.51 19.79
CA LEU A 517 -10.41 -13.12 20.25
C LEU A 517 -10.50 -13.11 21.79
N GLN A 518 -9.43 -13.53 22.46
CA GLN A 518 -9.37 -13.60 23.92
C GLN A 518 -9.50 -12.22 24.56
N SER A 519 -8.87 -11.19 23.96
CA SER A 519 -8.98 -9.81 24.41
C SER A 519 -10.43 -9.33 24.37
N HIS A 520 -11.13 -9.44 23.24
CA HIS A 520 -12.52 -9.00 23.16
C HIS A 520 -13.45 -9.78 24.11
N ALA A 521 -13.31 -11.11 24.18
CA ALA A 521 -14.10 -11.93 25.10
C ALA A 521 -13.87 -11.52 26.57
N ARG A 522 -12.61 -11.26 26.94
CA ARG A 522 -12.22 -10.84 28.28
C ARG A 522 -12.72 -9.43 28.61
N ALA A 523 -12.66 -8.50 27.66
CA ALA A 523 -13.21 -7.15 27.83
C ALA A 523 -14.73 -7.17 28.07
N VAL A 524 -15.46 -7.99 27.31
CA VAL A 524 -16.90 -8.21 27.53
C VAL A 524 -17.16 -8.81 28.91
N ALA A 525 -16.45 -9.88 29.28
CA ALA A 525 -16.61 -10.55 30.58
C ALA A 525 -16.35 -9.63 31.78
N LEU A 526 -15.39 -8.71 31.69
CA LEU A 526 -15.12 -7.71 32.74
C LEU A 526 -16.26 -6.68 32.89
N LEU A 527 -17.01 -6.44 31.83
CA LEU A 527 -18.11 -5.47 31.79
C LEU A 527 -19.48 -6.13 32.02
N GLU A 528 -19.54 -7.45 32.12
CA GLU A 528 -20.78 -8.18 32.41
C GLU A 528 -21.40 -7.72 33.74
N GLY A 529 -22.71 -7.46 33.70
CA GLY A 529 -23.48 -6.98 34.86
C GLY A 529 -23.30 -5.50 35.21
N LEU A 530 -22.44 -4.75 34.50
CA LEU A 530 -22.37 -3.29 34.61
C LEU A 530 -23.44 -2.61 33.73
N PRO A 531 -23.81 -1.36 34.02
CA PRO A 531 -24.72 -0.59 33.16
C PRO A 531 -24.17 -0.44 31.73
N PRO A 532 -25.05 -0.31 30.71
CA PRO A 532 -24.65 0.00 29.34
C PRO A 532 -23.67 1.17 29.27
N SER A 533 -22.59 0.99 28.52
CA SER A 533 -21.54 2.01 28.34
C SER A 533 -21.00 1.99 26.91
N PRO A 534 -20.40 3.10 26.43
CA PRO A 534 -19.73 3.13 25.13
C PRO A 534 -18.63 2.07 24.99
N THR A 535 -17.91 1.78 26.08
CA THR A 535 -16.88 0.73 26.11
C THR A 535 -17.50 -0.66 25.89
N LEU A 536 -18.62 -0.97 26.56
CA LEU A 536 -19.31 -2.25 26.37
C LEU A 536 -19.87 -2.38 24.95
N ALA A 537 -20.48 -1.32 24.40
CA ALA A 537 -20.98 -1.32 23.03
C ALA A 537 -19.86 -1.62 22.01
N ARG A 538 -18.70 -0.97 22.17
CA ARG A 538 -17.53 -1.17 21.31
C ARG A 538 -16.94 -2.58 21.46
N ALA A 539 -16.80 -3.08 22.70
CA ALA A 539 -16.29 -4.41 22.98
C ALA A 539 -17.18 -5.51 22.41
N LEU A 540 -18.50 -5.44 22.60
CA LEU A 540 -19.46 -6.39 22.01
C LEU A 540 -19.44 -6.32 20.47
N SER A 541 -19.39 -5.12 19.89
CA SER A 541 -19.33 -4.94 18.43
C SER A 541 -18.06 -5.56 17.83
N GLY A 542 -16.90 -5.31 18.44
CA GLY A 542 -15.62 -5.91 18.07
C GLY A 542 -15.61 -7.43 18.25
N TYR A 543 -16.15 -7.93 19.38
CA TYR A 543 -16.25 -9.36 19.65
C TYR A 543 -17.11 -10.09 18.61
N GLY A 544 -18.28 -9.53 18.30
CA GLY A 544 -19.17 -10.03 17.25
C GLY A 544 -18.49 -10.09 15.88
N ALA A 545 -17.74 -9.03 15.52
CA ALA A 545 -17.00 -8.99 14.25
C ALA A 545 -15.90 -10.07 14.18
N VAL A 546 -15.13 -10.29 15.24
CA VAL A 546 -14.09 -11.33 15.27
C VAL A 546 -14.69 -12.74 15.21
N LEU A 547 -15.79 -13.00 15.94
CA LEU A 547 -16.51 -14.26 15.85
C LEU A 547 -17.02 -14.52 14.42
N MET A 548 -17.56 -13.50 13.75
CA MET A 548 -17.99 -13.58 12.35
C MET A 548 -16.82 -13.93 11.42
N LEU A 549 -15.68 -13.24 11.53
CA LEU A 549 -14.49 -13.50 10.71
C LEU A 549 -13.90 -14.90 10.94
N ARG A 550 -14.09 -15.46 12.13
CA ARG A 550 -13.71 -16.84 12.47
C ARG A 550 -14.74 -17.89 12.07
N GLY A 551 -15.86 -17.48 11.46
CA GLY A 551 -16.93 -18.36 11.02
C GLY A 551 -17.84 -18.86 12.14
N HIS A 552 -17.84 -18.26 13.33
CA HIS A 552 -18.76 -18.58 14.43
C HIS A 552 -20.05 -17.72 14.36
N PHE A 553 -20.75 -17.82 13.22
CA PHE A 553 -21.89 -16.96 12.88
C PHE A 553 -23.04 -17.03 13.89
N ARG A 554 -23.30 -18.20 14.50
CA ARG A 554 -24.41 -18.35 15.47
C ARG A 554 -24.17 -17.52 16.72
N HIS A 555 -22.97 -17.64 17.29
CA HIS A 555 -22.57 -16.90 18.47
C HIS A 555 -22.40 -15.41 18.16
N SER A 556 -21.78 -15.07 17.02
CA SER A 556 -21.64 -13.69 16.55
C SER A 556 -23.00 -12.98 16.44
N LYS A 557 -24.02 -13.65 15.86
CA LYS A 557 -25.38 -13.10 15.74
C LYS A 557 -25.96 -12.67 17.08
N GLU A 558 -25.77 -13.46 18.14
CA GLU A 558 -26.26 -13.17 19.48
C GLU A 558 -25.53 -11.95 20.08
N VAL A 559 -24.20 -11.97 20.01
CA VAL A 559 -23.35 -10.87 20.48
C VAL A 559 -23.62 -9.56 19.74
N CYS A 560 -23.79 -9.59 18.41
CA CYS A 560 -24.09 -8.39 17.64
C CYS A 560 -25.46 -7.80 17.97
N ARG A 561 -26.46 -8.61 18.29
CA ARG A 561 -27.78 -8.12 18.73
C ARG A 561 -27.67 -7.38 20.06
N GLU A 562 -26.94 -7.97 21.01
CA GLU A 562 -26.65 -7.30 22.28
C GLU A 562 -25.87 -5.99 22.08
N ALA A 563 -24.85 -6.01 21.20
CA ALA A 563 -24.06 -4.82 20.86
C ALA A 563 -24.95 -3.69 20.32
N ILE A 564 -25.90 -3.99 19.44
CA ILE A 564 -26.86 -3.02 18.87
C ILE A 564 -27.73 -2.41 19.98
N ASP A 565 -28.27 -3.23 20.87
CA ASP A 565 -29.13 -2.76 21.96
C ASP A 565 -28.36 -1.86 22.93
N VAL A 566 -27.13 -2.26 23.31
CA VAL A 566 -26.25 -1.46 24.17
C VAL A 566 -25.85 -0.16 23.46
N ALA A 567 -25.46 -0.21 22.18
CA ALA A 567 -25.07 0.95 21.40
C ALA A 567 -26.21 1.98 21.30
N ARG A 568 -27.44 1.54 21.04
CA ARG A 568 -28.63 2.40 21.02
C ARG A 568 -28.91 3.03 22.37
N ALA A 569 -28.78 2.26 23.46
CA ALA A 569 -29.01 2.76 24.81
C ALA A 569 -28.05 3.88 25.21
N VAL A 570 -26.83 3.88 24.68
CA VAL A 570 -25.79 4.88 24.97
C VAL A 570 -25.60 5.92 23.87
N GLY A 571 -26.38 5.86 22.78
CA GLY A 571 -26.25 6.76 21.63
C GLY A 571 -24.97 6.58 20.80
N GLY A 572 -24.38 5.38 20.81
CA GLY A 572 -23.14 5.06 20.09
C GLY A 572 -23.38 4.61 18.65
N GLU A 573 -23.66 5.55 17.74
CA GLU A 573 -24.07 5.25 16.35
C GLU A 573 -23.02 4.42 15.58
N LEU A 574 -21.72 4.71 15.71
CA LEU A 574 -20.67 3.93 15.03
C LEU A 574 -20.66 2.47 15.50
N ALA A 575 -20.76 2.24 16.82
CA ALA A 575 -20.78 0.88 17.37
C ALA A 575 -22.03 0.11 16.93
N GLU A 576 -23.18 0.80 16.82
CA GLU A 576 -24.42 0.24 16.28
C GLU A 576 -24.22 -0.22 14.83
N LEU A 577 -23.72 0.67 13.96
CA LEU A 577 -23.50 0.36 12.53
C LEU A 577 -22.50 -0.79 12.35
N ASN A 578 -21.40 -0.79 13.10
CA ASN A 578 -20.39 -1.85 13.06
C ASN A 578 -20.98 -3.23 13.44
N ALA A 579 -21.87 -3.25 14.44
CA ALA A 579 -22.54 -4.46 14.89
C ALA A 579 -23.62 -4.92 13.89
N MET A 580 -24.39 -3.99 13.31
CA MET A 580 -25.38 -4.28 12.26
C MET A 580 -24.72 -4.83 11.00
N ASN A 581 -23.57 -4.28 10.60
CA ASN A 581 -22.78 -4.76 9.47
C ASN A 581 -22.40 -6.23 9.68
N SER A 582 -21.78 -6.55 10.83
CA SER A 582 -21.38 -7.93 11.17
C SER A 582 -22.58 -8.87 11.32
N LEU A 583 -23.68 -8.39 11.90
CA LEU A 583 -24.95 -9.13 12.03
C LEU A 583 -25.50 -9.51 10.66
N SER A 584 -25.50 -8.60 9.69
CA SER A 584 -26.06 -8.86 8.36
C SER A 584 -25.32 -9.99 7.62
N VAL A 585 -23.99 -10.08 7.77
CA VAL A 585 -23.19 -11.19 7.24
C VAL A 585 -23.56 -12.50 7.93
N CYS A 586 -23.71 -12.49 9.26
CA CYS A 586 -24.12 -13.67 10.01
C CYS A 586 -25.52 -14.15 9.61
N LEU A 587 -26.46 -13.23 9.40
CA LEU A 587 -27.81 -13.54 8.93
C LEU A 587 -27.78 -14.20 7.53
N ALA A 588 -26.99 -13.65 6.59
CA ALA A 588 -26.83 -14.22 5.27
C ALA A 588 -26.25 -15.65 5.33
N GLN A 589 -25.17 -15.84 6.10
CA GLN A 589 -24.51 -17.14 6.26
C GLN A 589 -25.40 -18.19 6.94
N LEU A 590 -26.30 -17.75 7.83
CA LEU A 590 -27.29 -18.61 8.49
C LEU A 590 -28.59 -18.78 7.70
N GLY A 591 -28.69 -18.19 6.49
CA GLY A 591 -29.80 -18.41 5.56
C GLY A 591 -30.93 -17.38 5.59
N ASP A 592 -30.87 -16.37 6.45
CA ASP A 592 -31.88 -15.31 6.58
C ASP A 592 -31.60 -14.13 5.64
N CYS A 593 -31.70 -14.38 4.34
CA CYS A 593 -31.30 -13.44 3.31
C CYS A 593 -32.10 -12.14 3.26
N ASN A 594 -33.39 -12.20 3.58
CA ASN A 594 -34.24 -11.00 3.56
C ASN A 594 -33.80 -10.02 4.65
N GLN A 595 -33.66 -10.50 5.89
CA GLN A 595 -33.21 -9.67 7.00
C GLN A 595 -31.77 -9.20 6.79
N ALA A 596 -30.89 -10.06 6.27
CA ALA A 596 -29.51 -9.70 5.98
C ALA A 596 -29.39 -8.51 5.02
N VAL A 597 -30.08 -8.58 3.87
CA VAL A 597 -30.01 -7.53 2.85
C VAL A 597 -30.66 -6.23 3.31
N GLU A 598 -31.79 -6.29 4.02
CA GLU A 598 -32.45 -5.11 4.60
C GLU A 598 -31.55 -4.43 5.63
N THR A 599 -30.98 -5.20 6.56
CA THR A 599 -30.05 -4.68 7.58
C THR A 599 -28.83 -4.03 6.93
N MET A 600 -28.23 -4.68 5.93
CA MET A 600 -27.05 -4.13 5.27
C MET A 600 -27.35 -2.88 4.44
N ARG A 601 -28.53 -2.81 3.82
CA ARG A 601 -28.98 -1.60 3.13
C ARG A 601 -29.09 -0.42 4.10
N GLU A 602 -29.68 -0.64 5.27
CA GLU A 602 -29.77 0.39 6.31
C GLU A 602 -28.37 0.87 6.74
N VAL A 603 -27.43 -0.06 6.95
CA VAL A 603 -26.03 0.29 7.26
C VAL A 603 -25.43 1.13 6.13
N PHE A 604 -25.59 0.72 4.88
CA PHE A 604 -25.06 1.42 3.71
C PHE A 604 -25.59 2.85 3.57
N GLU A 605 -26.87 3.08 3.87
CA GLU A 605 -27.51 4.39 3.83
C GLU A 605 -27.09 5.31 4.99
N ARG A 606 -26.80 4.74 6.18
CA ARG A 606 -26.46 5.49 7.40
C ARG A 606 -24.97 5.75 7.56
N THR A 607 -24.10 4.88 7.05
CA THR A 607 -22.63 4.99 7.22
C THR A 607 -22.03 6.33 6.72
N PRO A 608 -22.51 6.98 5.64
CA PRO A 608 -22.01 8.30 5.25
C PRO A 608 -22.15 9.38 6.33
N ASN A 609 -23.09 9.24 7.27
CA ASN A 609 -23.36 10.25 8.30
C ASN A 609 -22.35 10.23 9.46
N VAL A 610 -21.66 9.10 9.69
CA VAL A 610 -20.64 8.98 10.74
C VAL A 610 -19.23 9.35 10.26
N ASP A 611 -19.08 9.68 8.97
CA ASP A 611 -17.81 10.03 8.30
C ASP A 611 -16.64 9.06 8.61
N ASP A 612 -16.95 7.77 8.77
CA ASP A 612 -15.96 6.73 9.02
C ASP A 612 -15.63 5.98 7.72
N ILE A 613 -14.47 6.31 7.16
CA ILE A 613 -13.96 5.73 5.92
C ILE A 613 -13.70 4.22 6.04
N HIS A 614 -13.32 3.73 7.22
CA HIS A 614 -13.04 2.32 7.39
C HIS A 614 -14.34 1.52 7.41
N GLU A 615 -15.34 2.00 8.14
CA GLU A 615 -16.64 1.38 8.16
C GLU A 615 -17.28 1.43 6.78
N MET A 616 -17.20 2.55 6.06
CA MET A 616 -17.68 2.62 4.69
C MET A 616 -17.00 1.58 3.78
N GLY A 617 -15.67 1.47 3.85
CA GLY A 617 -14.91 0.45 3.11
C GLY A 617 -15.35 -0.97 3.46
N ARG A 618 -15.60 -1.27 4.74
CA ARG A 618 -16.15 -2.58 5.16
C ARG A 618 -17.56 -2.80 4.64
N THR A 619 -18.42 -1.80 4.71
CA THR A 619 -19.82 -1.89 4.27
C THR A 619 -19.91 -2.21 2.78
N TYR A 620 -19.12 -1.57 1.90
CA TYR A 620 -19.08 -1.96 0.48
C TYR A 620 -18.70 -3.43 0.29
N GLY A 621 -17.64 -3.88 0.97
CA GLY A 621 -17.14 -5.24 0.85
C GLY A 621 -18.15 -6.28 1.34
N ASN A 622 -18.70 -6.07 2.53
CA ASN A 622 -19.66 -6.97 3.15
C ASN A 622 -21.03 -6.91 2.46
N TYR A 623 -21.45 -5.76 1.92
CA TYR A 623 -22.72 -5.66 1.21
C TYR A 623 -22.69 -6.43 -0.10
N ALA A 624 -21.61 -6.26 -0.88
CA ALA A 624 -21.38 -7.08 -2.07
C ALA A 624 -21.37 -8.58 -1.74
N TRP A 625 -20.77 -8.96 -0.60
CA TRP A 625 -20.74 -10.34 -0.13
C TRP A 625 -22.12 -10.88 0.27
N VAL A 626 -22.89 -10.13 1.05
CA VAL A 626 -24.26 -10.48 1.44
C VAL A 626 -25.15 -10.64 0.20
N LEU A 627 -25.06 -9.71 -0.76
CA LEU A 627 -25.80 -9.80 -2.03
C LEU A 627 -25.41 -11.05 -2.83
N ARG A 628 -24.11 -11.38 -2.90
CA ARG A 628 -23.60 -12.58 -3.57
C ARG A 628 -24.17 -13.86 -2.94
N ILE A 629 -24.02 -14.03 -1.62
CA ILE A 629 -24.56 -15.20 -0.89
C ILE A 629 -26.06 -15.33 -1.12
N CYS A 630 -26.79 -14.22 -1.07
CA CYS A 630 -28.24 -14.23 -1.23
C CYS A 630 -28.74 -14.28 -2.68
N GLY A 631 -27.85 -14.58 -3.64
CA GLY A 631 -28.21 -14.80 -5.05
C GLY A 631 -28.50 -13.52 -5.85
N ARG A 632 -28.26 -12.33 -5.29
CA ARG A 632 -28.45 -11.03 -5.95
C ARG A 632 -27.16 -10.62 -6.67
N LEU A 633 -26.73 -11.44 -7.63
CA LEU A 633 -25.38 -11.38 -8.21
C LEU A 633 -25.10 -10.09 -9.00
N GLU A 634 -26.03 -9.60 -9.82
CA GLU A 634 -25.78 -8.37 -10.58
C GLU A 634 -25.66 -7.14 -9.68
N GLU A 635 -26.50 -7.03 -8.64
CA GLU A 635 -26.36 -5.98 -7.62
C GLU A 635 -25.04 -6.08 -6.86
N SER A 636 -24.54 -7.30 -6.60
CA SER A 636 -23.22 -7.51 -5.99
C SER A 636 -22.09 -6.99 -6.89
N VAL A 637 -22.19 -7.16 -8.22
CA VAL A 637 -21.23 -6.60 -9.19
C VAL A 637 -21.25 -5.08 -9.17
N GLU A 638 -22.44 -4.47 -9.17
CA GLU A 638 -22.63 -3.03 -9.13
C GLU A 638 -22.05 -2.41 -7.84
N VAL A 639 -22.42 -2.93 -6.66
CA VAL A 639 -21.93 -2.44 -5.37
C VAL A 639 -20.41 -2.60 -5.25
N SER A 640 -19.84 -3.70 -5.74
CA SER A 640 -18.38 -3.88 -5.71
C SER A 640 -17.66 -2.90 -6.64
N ALA A 641 -18.23 -2.59 -7.81
CA ALA A 641 -17.69 -1.60 -8.73
C ALA A 641 -17.74 -0.19 -8.13
N GLU A 642 -18.89 0.19 -7.56
CA GLU A 642 -19.06 1.47 -6.87
C GLU A 642 -18.08 1.60 -5.69
N GLY A 643 -17.93 0.53 -4.90
CA GLY A 643 -16.96 0.47 -3.80
C GLY A 643 -15.52 0.68 -4.27
N SER A 644 -15.12 0.06 -5.38
CA SER A 644 -13.80 0.30 -5.95
C SER A 644 -13.62 1.75 -6.42
N ASP A 645 -14.64 2.36 -7.02
CA ASP A 645 -14.58 3.76 -7.49
C ASP A 645 -14.56 4.74 -6.32
N TRP A 646 -15.38 4.48 -5.30
CA TRP A 646 -15.34 5.18 -4.02
C TRP A 646 -13.95 5.09 -3.38
N ALA A 647 -13.33 3.90 -3.37
CA ALA A 647 -12.01 3.71 -2.80
C ALA A 647 -10.93 4.51 -3.55
N ARG A 648 -11.03 4.65 -4.89
CA ARG A 648 -10.11 5.51 -5.66
C ARG A 648 -10.28 6.99 -5.32
N ARG A 649 -11.53 7.47 -5.27
CA ARG A 649 -11.82 8.89 -4.96
C ARG A 649 -11.34 9.30 -3.57
N ASN A 650 -11.31 8.37 -2.63
CA ASN A 650 -10.89 8.62 -1.25
C ASN A 650 -9.43 8.26 -0.96
N GLY A 651 -8.63 7.85 -1.96
CA GLY A 651 -7.22 7.49 -1.76
C GLY A 651 -7.05 6.24 -0.88
N VAL A 652 -7.94 5.25 -1.03
CA VAL A 652 -7.93 3.99 -0.26
C VAL A 652 -8.07 2.76 -1.16
N TRP A 653 -7.83 2.91 -2.46
CA TRP A 653 -8.05 1.84 -3.44
C TRP A 653 -7.16 0.62 -3.21
N ARG A 654 -5.90 0.78 -2.78
CA ARG A 654 -5.03 -0.38 -2.50
C ARG A 654 -5.51 -1.23 -1.32
N ILE A 655 -6.34 -0.67 -0.45
CA ILE A 655 -6.79 -1.30 0.80
C ILE A 655 -8.17 -1.93 0.61
N TYR A 656 -9.14 -1.11 0.18
CA TYR A 656 -10.52 -1.53 0.01
C TYR A 656 -10.83 -1.84 -1.45
N GLY A 657 -10.32 -1.04 -2.38
CA GLY A 657 -10.58 -1.20 -3.81
C GLY A 657 -10.12 -2.55 -4.36
N VAL A 658 -8.89 -2.99 -4.05
CA VAL A 658 -8.39 -4.32 -4.44
C VAL A 658 -9.29 -5.43 -3.88
N PHE A 659 -9.77 -5.27 -2.64
CA PHE A 659 -10.66 -6.25 -2.03
C PHE A 659 -12.04 -6.27 -2.72
N HIS A 660 -12.58 -5.09 -3.05
CA HIS A 660 -13.84 -4.94 -3.81
C HIS A 660 -13.72 -5.50 -5.23
N ASP A 661 -12.61 -5.24 -5.91
CA ASP A 661 -12.31 -5.81 -7.22
C ASP A 661 -12.21 -7.35 -7.15
N GLY A 662 -11.65 -7.89 -6.06
CA GLY A 662 -11.71 -9.31 -5.75
C GLY A 662 -13.16 -9.82 -5.63
N ASN A 663 -13.98 -9.22 -4.76
CA ASN A 663 -15.39 -9.63 -4.59
C ASN A 663 -16.17 -9.55 -5.92
N ARG A 664 -15.93 -8.49 -6.71
CA ARG A 664 -16.49 -8.34 -8.05
C ARG A 664 -16.08 -9.49 -8.97
N ALA A 665 -14.79 -9.80 -9.03
CA ALA A 665 -14.27 -10.88 -9.86
C ALA A 665 -14.86 -12.23 -9.45
N ALA A 666 -14.98 -12.50 -8.16
CA ALA A 666 -15.64 -13.70 -7.67
C ALA A 666 -17.10 -13.77 -8.18
N THR A 667 -17.87 -12.69 -8.07
CA THR A 667 -19.28 -12.69 -8.50
C THR A 667 -19.43 -12.82 -10.02
N LEU A 668 -18.51 -12.21 -10.79
CA LEU A 668 -18.43 -12.40 -12.24
C LEU A 668 -18.13 -13.86 -12.62
N ILE A 669 -17.32 -14.58 -11.83
CA ILE A 669 -17.07 -16.01 -12.04
C ILE A 669 -18.34 -16.83 -11.83
N ASP A 670 -19.13 -16.54 -10.79
CA ASP A 670 -20.40 -17.22 -10.52
C ASP A 670 -21.41 -17.02 -11.67
N LEU A 671 -21.44 -15.81 -12.25
CA LEU A 671 -22.25 -15.44 -13.42
C LEU A 671 -21.74 -16.04 -14.75
N GLY A 672 -20.52 -16.63 -14.78
CA GLY A 672 -19.88 -17.13 -15.99
C GLY A 672 -19.20 -16.07 -16.86
N ARG A 673 -19.04 -14.83 -16.36
CA ARG A 673 -18.38 -13.70 -17.06
C ARG A 673 -16.86 -13.71 -16.82
N TRP A 674 -16.21 -14.82 -17.17
CA TRP A 674 -14.80 -15.08 -16.81
C TRP A 674 -13.79 -14.13 -17.47
N SER A 675 -14.07 -13.65 -18.68
CA SER A 675 -13.24 -12.63 -19.35
C SER A 675 -13.16 -11.34 -18.53
N GLU A 676 -14.30 -10.82 -18.10
CA GLU A 676 -14.37 -9.62 -17.25
C GLU A 676 -13.72 -9.84 -15.89
N ALA A 677 -13.91 -11.03 -15.28
CA ALA A 677 -13.24 -11.37 -14.03
C ALA A 677 -11.71 -11.34 -14.16
N ARG A 678 -11.17 -11.88 -15.26
CA ARG A 678 -9.72 -11.85 -15.54
C ARG A 678 -9.18 -10.44 -15.70
N GLU A 679 -9.90 -9.55 -16.38
CA GLU A 679 -9.51 -8.15 -16.54
C GLU A 679 -9.47 -7.40 -15.18
N VAL A 680 -10.44 -7.66 -14.31
CA VAL A 680 -10.47 -7.09 -12.95
C VAL A 680 -9.30 -7.60 -12.13
N LEU A 681 -9.05 -8.91 -12.13
CA LEU A 681 -7.94 -9.52 -11.38
C LEU A 681 -6.58 -9.06 -11.91
N ALA A 682 -6.39 -8.94 -13.23
CA ALA A 682 -5.14 -8.46 -13.81
C ALA A 682 -4.81 -7.02 -13.35
N ARG A 683 -5.79 -6.12 -13.37
CA ARG A 683 -5.62 -4.74 -12.84
C ARG A 683 -5.32 -4.71 -11.35
N ALA A 684 -5.98 -5.57 -10.57
CA ALA A 684 -5.69 -5.69 -9.14
C ALA A 684 -4.26 -6.20 -8.88
N ALA A 685 -3.73 -7.10 -9.74
CA ALA A 685 -2.38 -7.64 -9.62
C ALA A 685 -1.28 -6.59 -9.90
N GLU A 686 -1.54 -5.62 -10.80
CA GLU A 686 -0.63 -4.48 -11.05
C GLU A 686 -0.40 -3.62 -9.80
N ALA A 687 -1.34 -3.66 -8.84
CA ALA A 687 -1.24 -2.96 -7.57
C ALA A 687 -0.35 -3.69 -6.53
N GLU A 688 0.17 -4.88 -6.85
CA GLU A 688 0.94 -5.74 -5.95
C GLU A 688 0.25 -5.90 -4.58
N PRO A 689 -0.94 -6.55 -4.55
CA PRO A 689 -1.80 -6.59 -3.39
C PRO A 689 -1.10 -7.21 -2.18
N GLN A 690 -1.36 -6.68 -0.99
CA GLN A 690 -0.74 -7.10 0.27
C GLN A 690 -1.79 -7.52 1.31
N GLY A 691 -1.36 -8.29 2.33
CA GLY A 691 -2.20 -8.72 3.44
C GLY A 691 -3.48 -9.44 3.00
N VAL A 692 -4.62 -9.09 3.61
CA VAL A 692 -5.94 -9.68 3.29
C VAL A 692 -6.34 -9.46 1.84
N GLY A 693 -5.95 -8.33 1.21
CA GLY A 693 -6.21 -8.09 -0.21
C GLY A 693 -5.49 -9.09 -1.12
N ALA A 694 -4.26 -9.49 -0.75
CA ALA A 694 -3.50 -10.52 -1.46
C ALA A 694 -4.15 -11.91 -1.31
N LEU A 695 -4.61 -12.24 -0.11
CA LEU A 695 -5.30 -13.51 0.15
C LEU A 695 -6.63 -13.60 -0.60
N ASN A 696 -7.42 -12.52 -0.61
CA ASN A 696 -8.66 -12.45 -1.39
C ASN A 696 -8.38 -12.57 -2.89
N HIS A 697 -7.38 -11.84 -3.40
CA HIS A 697 -6.99 -11.97 -4.80
C HIS A 697 -6.59 -13.41 -5.15
N ALA A 698 -5.74 -14.04 -4.31
CA ALA A 698 -5.25 -15.38 -4.56
C ALA A 698 -6.34 -16.47 -4.49
N SER A 699 -7.31 -16.32 -3.57
CA SER A 699 -8.44 -17.25 -3.43
C SER A 699 -9.37 -17.28 -4.64
N ILE A 700 -9.29 -16.26 -5.51
CA ILE A 700 -10.09 -16.12 -6.73
C ILE A 700 -9.25 -16.37 -7.98
N ALA A 701 -8.10 -15.70 -8.10
CA ALA A 701 -7.23 -15.79 -9.27
C ALA A 701 -6.58 -17.17 -9.42
N GLY A 702 -6.20 -17.80 -8.30
CA GLY A 702 -5.58 -19.13 -8.29
C GLY A 702 -6.47 -20.21 -8.90
N PRO A 703 -7.66 -20.47 -8.34
CA PRO A 703 -8.59 -21.45 -8.90
C PRO A 703 -9.01 -21.11 -10.34
N LEU A 704 -9.27 -19.84 -10.66
CA LEU A 704 -9.62 -19.43 -12.01
C LEU A 704 -8.50 -19.75 -13.01
N ALA A 705 -7.24 -19.48 -12.66
CA ALA A 705 -6.08 -19.80 -13.50
C ALA A 705 -6.00 -21.30 -13.82
N VAL A 706 -6.23 -22.16 -12.82
CA VAL A 706 -6.28 -23.62 -13.01
C VAL A 706 -7.40 -24.01 -13.98
N ARG A 707 -8.60 -23.44 -13.80
CA ARG A 707 -9.79 -23.76 -14.61
C ARG A 707 -9.71 -23.28 -16.05
N VAL A 708 -8.95 -22.21 -16.34
CA VAL A 708 -8.67 -21.77 -17.72
C VAL A 708 -7.42 -22.43 -18.33
N GLY A 709 -6.67 -23.22 -17.55
CA GLY A 709 -5.50 -23.97 -18.01
C GLY A 709 -4.15 -23.26 -17.87
N ASP A 710 -4.09 -22.10 -17.21
CA ASP A 710 -2.81 -21.45 -16.85
C ASP A 710 -2.28 -22.02 -15.53
N LEU A 711 -1.78 -23.27 -15.60
CA LEU A 711 -1.30 -24.01 -14.44
C LEU A 711 -0.05 -23.36 -13.81
N ASP A 712 0.75 -22.63 -14.58
CA ASP A 712 1.93 -21.94 -14.06
C ASP A 712 1.54 -20.74 -13.20
N LEU A 713 0.57 -19.93 -13.64
CA LEU A 713 0.00 -18.87 -12.82
C LEU A 713 -0.69 -19.43 -11.58
N GLY A 714 -1.54 -20.45 -11.75
CA GLY A 714 -2.23 -21.12 -10.65
C GLY A 714 -1.26 -21.63 -9.58
N ARG A 715 -0.18 -22.32 -10.01
CA ARG A 715 0.86 -22.83 -9.10
C ARG A 715 1.57 -21.72 -8.34
N ARG A 716 1.94 -20.62 -8.99
CA ARG A 716 2.64 -19.49 -8.33
C ARG A 716 1.73 -18.87 -7.27
N VAL A 717 0.53 -18.45 -7.67
CA VAL A 717 -0.42 -17.73 -6.81
C VAL A 717 -0.85 -18.58 -5.61
N LEU A 718 -1.26 -19.84 -5.85
CA LEU A 718 -1.75 -20.72 -4.78
C LEU A 718 -0.63 -21.13 -3.81
N ARG A 719 0.59 -21.39 -4.29
CA ARG A 719 1.72 -21.72 -3.42
C ARG A 719 2.08 -20.55 -2.49
N GLU A 720 2.10 -19.34 -3.05
CA GLU A 720 2.42 -18.13 -2.28
C GLU A 720 1.36 -17.86 -1.21
N ALA A 721 0.09 -18.03 -1.55
CA ALA A 721 -1.02 -17.88 -0.62
C ALA A 721 -1.01 -18.96 0.47
N ALA A 722 -0.85 -20.24 0.11
CA ALA A 722 -0.74 -21.34 1.07
C ALA A 722 0.40 -21.14 2.07
N ALA A 723 1.52 -20.55 1.64
CA ALA A 723 2.63 -20.25 2.53
C ALA A 723 2.26 -19.26 3.65
N ARG A 724 1.39 -18.29 3.36
CA ARG A 724 0.89 -17.30 4.32
C ARG A 724 -0.16 -17.87 5.28
N MET A 725 -0.77 -19.00 4.95
CA MET A 725 -1.94 -19.53 5.66
C MET A 725 -1.61 -20.68 6.61
N ARG A 726 -0.38 -21.20 6.59
CA ARG A 726 0.04 -22.28 7.50
C ARG A 726 -0.19 -21.98 8.98
N SER A 727 -0.26 -20.70 9.36
CA SER A 727 -0.52 -20.22 10.72
C SER A 727 -1.89 -19.56 10.92
N SER A 728 -2.74 -19.49 9.88
CA SER A 728 -4.06 -18.83 9.97
C SER A 728 -5.18 -19.86 10.02
N SER A 729 -6.15 -19.68 10.92
CA SER A 729 -7.38 -20.48 11.04
C SER A 729 -8.58 -19.89 10.28
N ASP A 730 -8.35 -18.90 9.41
CA ASP A 730 -9.41 -18.23 8.68
C ASP A 730 -9.97 -19.11 7.54
N ALA A 731 -11.18 -19.62 7.72
CA ALA A 731 -11.84 -20.51 6.76
C ALA A 731 -12.17 -19.80 5.43
N GLN A 732 -12.45 -18.49 5.45
CA GLN A 732 -12.89 -17.71 4.29
C GLN A 732 -11.87 -17.77 3.15
N PHE A 733 -10.58 -17.72 3.48
CA PHE A 733 -9.51 -17.85 2.48
C PHE A 733 -9.00 -19.29 2.39
N THR A 734 -8.98 -20.04 3.50
CA THR A 734 -8.43 -21.41 3.55
C THR A 734 -9.18 -22.37 2.66
N ALA A 735 -10.51 -22.36 2.69
CA ALA A 735 -11.27 -23.30 1.89
C ALA A 735 -11.13 -23.07 0.37
N PRO A 736 -11.31 -21.86 -0.18
CA PRO A 736 -11.20 -21.66 -1.63
C PRO A 736 -9.77 -21.84 -2.17
N ILE A 737 -8.74 -21.45 -1.40
CA ILE A 737 -7.34 -21.67 -1.79
C ILE A 737 -7.02 -23.17 -1.79
N ALA A 738 -7.48 -23.91 -0.78
CA ALA A 738 -7.31 -25.36 -0.74
C ALA A 738 -8.06 -26.05 -1.89
N ALA A 739 -9.29 -25.63 -2.21
CA ALA A 739 -10.03 -26.13 -3.37
C ALA A 739 -9.24 -25.91 -4.68
N GLY A 740 -8.66 -24.72 -4.89
CA GLY A 740 -7.79 -24.45 -6.02
C GLY A 740 -6.54 -25.33 -6.07
N ILE A 741 -5.92 -25.60 -4.92
CA ILE A 741 -4.75 -26.50 -4.82
C ILE A 741 -5.15 -27.94 -5.16
N ILE A 742 -6.30 -28.41 -4.66
CA ILE A 742 -6.85 -29.73 -4.97
C ILE A 742 -7.10 -29.86 -6.48
N GLU A 743 -7.74 -28.87 -7.10
CA GLU A 743 -7.95 -28.85 -8.56
C GLU A 743 -6.63 -28.89 -9.34
N LEU A 744 -5.61 -28.15 -8.89
CA LEU A 744 -4.27 -28.15 -9.50
C LEU A 744 -3.58 -29.53 -9.35
N GLU A 745 -3.66 -30.13 -8.16
CA GLU A 745 -3.06 -31.44 -7.87
C GLU A 745 -3.74 -32.56 -8.66
N ILE A 746 -5.07 -32.51 -8.82
CA ILE A 746 -5.81 -33.42 -9.71
C ILE A 746 -5.34 -33.24 -11.16
N ALA A 747 -5.24 -32.00 -11.65
CA ALA A 747 -4.79 -31.72 -13.02
C ALA A 747 -3.36 -32.22 -13.29
N GLU A 748 -2.51 -32.26 -12.26
CA GLU A 748 -1.14 -32.78 -12.34
C GLU A 748 -1.03 -34.29 -12.02
N GLY A 749 -2.15 -34.96 -11.78
CA GLY A 749 -2.20 -36.40 -11.48
C GLY A 749 -1.69 -36.79 -10.09
N ARG A 750 -1.57 -35.82 -9.15
CA ARG A 750 -1.07 -36.03 -7.79
C ARG A 750 -2.21 -36.28 -6.81
N LEU A 751 -2.92 -37.39 -7.00
CA LEU A 751 -4.14 -37.70 -6.24
C LEU A 751 -3.92 -37.91 -4.73
N ASP A 752 -2.77 -38.43 -4.32
CA ASP A 752 -2.47 -38.62 -2.89
C ASP A 752 -2.16 -37.27 -2.20
N ASP A 753 -1.51 -36.33 -2.90
CA ASP A 753 -1.30 -34.96 -2.39
C ASP A 753 -2.65 -34.23 -2.27
N ALA A 754 -3.50 -34.33 -3.30
CA ALA A 754 -4.85 -33.76 -3.30
C ALA A 754 -5.70 -34.28 -2.12
N TRP A 755 -5.58 -35.58 -1.81
CA TRP A 755 -6.28 -36.19 -0.68
C TRP A 755 -5.77 -35.66 0.67
N ALA A 756 -4.46 -35.52 0.81
CA ALA A 756 -3.85 -34.96 2.02
C ALA A 756 -4.27 -33.50 2.22
N THR A 757 -4.28 -32.69 1.16
CA THR A 757 -4.77 -31.31 1.17
C THR A 757 -6.24 -31.24 1.60
N ALA A 758 -7.13 -32.03 0.97
CA ALA A 758 -8.55 -32.04 1.29
C ALA A 758 -8.82 -32.42 2.75
N THR A 759 -8.30 -33.56 3.21
CA THR A 759 -8.55 -34.06 4.58
C THR A 759 -7.96 -33.17 5.66
N GLY A 760 -6.80 -32.54 5.41
CA GLY A 760 -6.17 -31.62 6.36
C GLY A 760 -6.97 -30.33 6.56
N VAL A 761 -7.68 -29.86 5.54
CA VAL A 761 -8.45 -28.61 5.61
C VAL A 761 -9.89 -28.84 6.07
N ILE A 762 -10.54 -29.94 5.65
CA ILE A 762 -11.91 -30.29 6.08
C ILE A 762 -12.04 -30.30 7.60
N ALA A 763 -11.08 -30.93 8.31
CA ALA A 763 -11.10 -31.00 9.77
C ALA A 763 -11.14 -29.62 10.42
N ARG A 764 -10.37 -28.67 9.87
CA ARG A 764 -10.25 -27.30 10.40
C ARG A 764 -11.50 -26.47 10.11
N VAL A 765 -12.05 -26.56 8.90
CA VAL A 765 -13.28 -25.84 8.53
C VAL A 765 -14.50 -26.41 9.26
N GLY A 766 -14.49 -27.70 9.59
CA GLY A 766 -15.52 -28.37 10.38
C GLY A 766 -15.68 -27.86 11.82
N GLU A 767 -14.73 -27.06 12.32
CA GLU A 767 -14.82 -26.38 13.62
C GLU A 767 -15.61 -25.06 13.55
N THR A 768 -16.03 -24.63 12.35
CA THR A 768 -16.76 -23.38 12.11
C THR A 768 -18.25 -23.62 11.81
N ASP A 769 -19.05 -22.56 11.81
CA ASP A 769 -20.45 -22.60 11.34
C ASP A 769 -20.57 -22.50 9.80
N ASP A 770 -19.47 -22.41 9.04
CA ASP A 770 -19.50 -22.24 7.57
C ASP A 770 -19.73 -23.56 6.82
N ALA A 771 -20.98 -23.99 6.83
CA ALA A 771 -21.41 -25.22 6.17
C ALA A 771 -21.27 -25.16 4.62
N GLY A 772 -21.21 -23.97 4.02
CA GLY A 772 -21.03 -23.80 2.58
C GLY A 772 -19.61 -24.16 2.15
N LEU A 773 -18.61 -23.59 2.84
CA LEU A 773 -17.20 -23.88 2.61
C LEU A 773 -16.83 -25.32 2.98
N LEU A 774 -17.44 -25.86 4.05
CA LEU A 774 -17.26 -27.27 4.41
C LEU A 774 -17.76 -28.21 3.30
N ALA A 775 -18.98 -27.97 2.79
CA ALA A 775 -19.55 -28.77 1.71
C ALA A 775 -18.74 -28.70 0.41
N LEU A 776 -18.21 -27.51 0.06
CA LEU A 776 -17.28 -27.35 -1.07
C LEU A 776 -16.07 -28.29 -0.93
N LEU A 777 -15.39 -28.26 0.22
CA LEU A 777 -14.22 -29.10 0.45
C LEU A 777 -14.55 -30.59 0.50
N GLN A 778 -15.70 -30.97 1.07
CA GLN A 778 -16.16 -32.35 1.08
C GLN A 778 -16.49 -32.85 -0.34
N ALA A 779 -17.03 -32.00 -1.21
CA ALA A 779 -17.26 -32.31 -2.61
C ALA A 779 -15.95 -32.53 -3.37
N GLU A 780 -14.95 -31.66 -3.20
CA GLU A 780 -13.62 -31.85 -3.78
C GLU A 780 -12.91 -33.09 -3.21
N GLY A 781 -13.03 -33.34 -1.91
CA GLY A 781 -12.51 -34.55 -1.27
C GLY A 781 -13.16 -35.83 -1.82
N ALA A 782 -14.48 -35.83 -1.99
CA ALA A 782 -15.22 -36.95 -2.59
C ALA A 782 -14.79 -37.19 -4.04
N ARG A 783 -14.55 -36.12 -4.82
CA ARG A 783 -13.99 -36.20 -6.17
C ARG A 783 -12.62 -36.88 -6.18
N VAL A 784 -11.70 -36.44 -5.30
CA VAL A 784 -10.36 -37.05 -5.18
C VAL A 784 -10.46 -38.53 -4.78
N ALA A 785 -11.30 -38.85 -3.80
CA ALA A 785 -11.51 -40.22 -3.36
C ALA A 785 -12.04 -41.12 -4.49
N ALA A 786 -12.99 -40.61 -5.27
CA ALA A 786 -13.54 -41.32 -6.42
C ALA A 786 -12.49 -41.51 -7.54
N ASP A 787 -11.62 -40.53 -7.81
CA ASP A 787 -10.51 -40.68 -8.76
C ASP A 787 -9.48 -41.72 -8.27
N ARG A 788 -9.18 -41.75 -6.96
CA ARG A 788 -8.33 -42.79 -6.34
C ARG A 788 -8.96 -44.17 -6.43
N ALA A 789 -10.28 -44.30 -6.23
CA ALA A 789 -11.01 -45.55 -6.36
C ALA A 789 -10.90 -46.12 -7.79
N LEU A 790 -11.09 -45.28 -8.81
CA LEU A 790 -10.94 -45.67 -10.22
C LEU A 790 -9.49 -46.05 -10.55
N ALA A 791 -8.50 -45.26 -10.10
CA ALA A 791 -7.09 -45.56 -10.32
C ALA A 791 -6.66 -46.88 -9.63
N ALA A 792 -7.16 -47.14 -8.42
CA ALA A 792 -6.93 -48.40 -7.72
C ALA A 792 -7.61 -49.58 -8.42
N GLY A 793 -8.84 -49.40 -8.91
CA GLY A 793 -9.56 -50.38 -9.71
C GLY A 793 -8.83 -50.75 -11.01
N ALA A 794 -8.37 -49.75 -11.76
CA ALA A 794 -7.58 -49.92 -12.98
C ALA A 794 -6.24 -50.63 -12.72
N ALA A 795 -5.65 -50.43 -11.53
CA ALA A 795 -4.44 -51.11 -11.08
C ALA A 795 -4.70 -52.46 -10.37
N HIS A 796 -5.96 -52.93 -10.32
CA HIS A 796 -6.38 -54.16 -9.64
C HIS A 796 -6.01 -54.21 -8.14
N ARG A 797 -6.03 -53.05 -7.46
CA ARG A 797 -5.73 -52.92 -6.02
C ARG A 797 -7.02 -52.81 -5.21
N GLU A 798 -7.70 -53.95 -5.05
CA GLU A 798 -9.05 -53.98 -4.44
C GLU A 798 -9.15 -53.40 -3.02
N PRO A 799 -8.21 -53.66 -2.08
CA PRO A 799 -8.29 -53.04 -0.75
C PRO A 799 -8.21 -51.51 -0.81
N ALA A 800 -7.33 -50.96 -1.66
CA ALA A 800 -7.19 -49.52 -1.82
C ALA A 800 -8.42 -48.90 -2.49
N ARG A 801 -9.03 -49.61 -3.45
CA ARG A 801 -10.30 -49.21 -4.07
C ARG A 801 -11.42 -49.15 -3.01
N GLN A 802 -11.57 -50.19 -2.19
CA GLN A 802 -12.60 -50.23 -1.15
C GLN A 802 -12.45 -49.12 -0.12
N THR A 803 -11.22 -48.83 0.32
CA THR A 803 -10.94 -47.69 1.20
C THR A 803 -11.36 -46.36 0.55
N ALA A 804 -10.97 -46.14 -0.70
CA ALA A 804 -11.30 -44.90 -1.41
C ALA A 804 -12.82 -44.74 -1.65
N VAL A 805 -13.56 -45.82 -1.91
CA VAL A 805 -15.03 -45.79 -1.99
C VAL A 805 -15.65 -45.42 -0.64
N ALA A 806 -15.21 -46.06 0.44
CA ALA A 806 -15.70 -45.75 1.78
C ALA A 806 -15.41 -44.30 2.19
N ASP A 807 -14.25 -43.77 1.82
CA ASP A 807 -13.88 -42.37 2.03
C ASP A 807 -14.80 -41.41 1.26
N ALA A 808 -15.12 -41.69 0.00
CA ALA A 808 -16.04 -40.88 -0.80
C ALA A 808 -17.47 -40.88 -0.21
N MET A 809 -17.97 -42.06 0.19
CA MET A 809 -19.28 -42.19 0.82
C MET A 809 -19.35 -41.44 2.16
N ARG A 810 -18.33 -41.60 3.01
CA ARG A 810 -18.24 -40.89 4.29
C ARG A 810 -18.33 -39.38 4.11
N LEU A 811 -17.55 -38.82 3.18
CA LEU A 811 -17.58 -37.37 2.90
C LEU A 811 -18.94 -36.90 2.38
N ALA A 812 -19.60 -37.69 1.52
CA ALA A 812 -20.93 -37.38 1.02
C ALA A 812 -22.01 -37.43 2.12
N ASP A 813 -21.93 -38.41 3.03
CA ASP A 813 -22.85 -38.56 4.16
C ASP A 813 -22.66 -37.44 5.19
N GLU A 814 -21.40 -37.09 5.50
CA GLU A 814 -21.06 -35.95 6.36
C GLU A 814 -21.58 -34.63 5.77
N ALA A 815 -21.40 -34.40 4.47
CA ALA A 815 -21.92 -33.22 3.79
C ALA A 815 -23.46 -33.20 3.79
N ALA A 816 -24.10 -34.34 3.58
CA ALA A 816 -25.56 -34.46 3.64
C ALA A 816 -26.12 -34.14 5.03
N ALA A 817 -25.38 -34.47 6.10
CA ALA A 817 -25.80 -34.22 7.48
C ALA A 817 -25.86 -32.72 7.83
N THR A 818 -25.26 -31.84 7.04
CA THR A 818 -25.31 -30.39 7.27
C THR A 818 -26.59 -29.73 6.72
N VAL A 819 -27.47 -30.47 6.04
CA VAL A 819 -28.73 -29.95 5.47
C VAL A 819 -29.84 -29.99 6.51
N THR A 820 -30.49 -28.85 6.70
CA THR A 820 -31.72 -28.67 7.48
C THR A 820 -32.94 -28.52 6.55
N GLY A 821 -34.16 -28.60 7.11
CA GLY A 821 -35.39 -28.54 6.32
C GLY A 821 -35.59 -27.24 5.55
N ASP A 822 -35.16 -26.11 6.11
CA ASP A 822 -35.34 -24.76 5.55
C ASP A 822 -34.30 -24.42 4.47
N ASP A 823 -33.24 -25.21 4.35
CA ASP A 823 -32.12 -24.95 3.43
C ASP A 823 -32.49 -25.13 1.95
N ARG A 824 -33.57 -25.82 1.63
CA ARG A 824 -33.94 -26.11 0.23
C ARG A 824 -34.53 -24.91 -0.50
N THR A 825 -34.99 -23.90 0.22
CA THR A 825 -35.63 -22.71 -0.36
C THR A 825 -34.82 -21.43 -0.10
N SER A 826 -33.78 -21.47 0.73
CA SER A 826 -32.92 -20.31 1.00
C SER A 826 -31.88 -20.11 -0.13
N PRO A 827 -31.80 -18.92 -0.75
CA PRO A 827 -30.76 -18.62 -1.73
C PRO A 827 -29.33 -18.82 -1.21
N ALA A 828 -29.07 -18.53 0.08
CA ALA A 828 -27.76 -18.72 0.71
C ALA A 828 -27.30 -20.18 0.75
N ALA A 829 -28.26 -21.11 0.77
CA ALA A 829 -27.98 -22.54 0.81
C ALA A 829 -27.77 -23.15 -0.58
N ALA A 830 -28.03 -22.40 -1.66
CA ALA A 830 -28.05 -22.92 -3.02
C ALA A 830 -26.72 -23.57 -3.43
N ASP A 831 -25.60 -22.89 -3.22
CA ASP A 831 -24.28 -23.45 -3.57
C ASP A 831 -23.93 -24.65 -2.67
N ARG A 832 -24.24 -24.59 -1.37
CA ARG A 832 -24.05 -25.71 -0.43
C ARG A 832 -24.81 -26.97 -0.88
N VAL A 833 -26.08 -26.84 -1.23
CA VAL A 833 -26.90 -27.96 -1.73
C VAL A 833 -26.30 -28.53 -3.02
N GLY A 834 -25.78 -27.67 -3.89
CA GLY A 834 -25.10 -28.09 -5.12
C GLY A 834 -23.82 -28.88 -4.85
N TYR A 835 -23.00 -28.44 -3.89
CA TYR A 835 -21.80 -29.16 -3.48
C TYR A 835 -22.13 -30.53 -2.89
N ILE A 836 -23.18 -30.62 -2.06
CA ILE A 836 -23.67 -31.91 -1.51
C ILE A 836 -24.14 -32.84 -2.63
N ALA A 837 -24.82 -32.31 -3.65
CA ALA A 837 -25.21 -33.09 -4.82
C ALA A 837 -24.00 -33.63 -5.59
N ILE A 838 -22.95 -32.81 -5.78
CA ILE A 838 -21.67 -33.27 -6.35
C ILE A 838 -21.04 -34.36 -5.49
N ALA A 839 -20.93 -34.16 -4.17
CA ALA A 839 -20.31 -35.14 -3.27
C ALA A 839 -21.00 -36.52 -3.34
N ARG A 840 -22.35 -36.53 -3.36
CA ARG A 840 -23.15 -37.75 -3.54
C ARG A 840 -22.91 -38.41 -4.90
N ALA A 841 -22.87 -37.61 -5.97
CA ALA A 841 -22.63 -38.12 -7.31
C ALA A 841 -21.20 -38.67 -7.49
N GLU A 842 -20.20 -38.07 -6.84
CA GLU A 842 -18.83 -38.59 -6.76
C GLU A 842 -18.76 -39.90 -5.97
N ALA A 843 -19.47 -40.01 -4.85
CA ALA A 843 -19.56 -41.26 -4.09
C ALA A 843 -20.21 -42.39 -4.92
N ALA A 844 -21.30 -42.10 -5.63
CA ALA A 844 -21.94 -43.04 -6.56
C ALA A 844 -20.98 -43.45 -7.70
N ARG A 845 -20.20 -42.50 -8.24
CA ARG A 845 -19.16 -42.76 -9.24
C ARG A 845 -18.05 -43.67 -8.69
N ALA A 846 -17.61 -43.46 -7.46
CA ALA A 846 -16.60 -44.32 -6.82
C ALA A 846 -17.10 -45.77 -6.67
N ALA A 847 -18.35 -45.93 -6.22
CA ALA A 847 -18.99 -47.23 -6.03
C ALA A 847 -19.24 -47.97 -7.37
N GLY A 848 -19.55 -47.22 -8.43
CA GLY A 848 -19.91 -47.75 -9.74
C GLY A 848 -21.40 -48.10 -9.87
N GLU A 849 -22.26 -47.55 -9.01
CA GLU A 849 -23.70 -47.81 -8.96
C GLU A 849 -24.48 -46.49 -8.85
N GLY A 850 -25.56 -46.33 -9.63
CA GLY A 850 -26.50 -45.20 -9.51
C GLY A 850 -25.93 -43.81 -9.86
N ALA A 851 -24.80 -43.75 -10.58
CA ALA A 851 -24.10 -42.50 -10.85
C ALA A 851 -24.86 -41.56 -11.82
N ALA A 852 -25.55 -42.10 -12.84
CA ALA A 852 -26.23 -41.27 -13.84
C ALA A 852 -27.34 -40.40 -13.22
N ASP A 853 -28.23 -41.00 -12.42
CA ASP A 853 -29.30 -40.28 -11.72
C ASP A 853 -28.75 -39.22 -10.75
N ALA A 854 -27.68 -39.56 -10.01
CA ALA A 854 -27.05 -38.64 -9.07
C ALA A 854 -26.45 -37.42 -9.79
N TRP A 855 -25.77 -37.63 -10.93
CA TRP A 855 -25.23 -36.53 -11.74
C TRP A 855 -26.31 -35.72 -12.45
N ALA A 856 -27.43 -36.34 -12.87
CA ALA A 856 -28.57 -35.63 -13.42
C ALA A 856 -29.19 -34.67 -12.40
N LEU A 857 -29.36 -35.11 -11.15
CA LEU A 857 -29.82 -34.27 -10.04
C LEU A 857 -28.88 -33.09 -9.78
N ALA A 858 -27.57 -33.35 -9.72
CA ALA A 858 -26.57 -32.29 -9.55
C ALA A 858 -26.60 -31.27 -10.70
N ALA A 859 -26.68 -31.75 -11.95
CA ALA A 859 -26.74 -30.88 -13.13
C ALA A 859 -28.03 -30.02 -13.15
N ASN A 860 -29.18 -30.59 -12.80
CA ASN A 860 -30.44 -29.84 -12.72
C ASN A 860 -30.36 -28.72 -11.68
N HIS A 861 -29.79 -29.01 -10.50
CA HIS A 861 -29.60 -28.03 -9.44
C HIS A 861 -28.69 -26.87 -9.90
N TRP A 862 -27.52 -27.16 -10.46
CA TRP A 862 -26.60 -26.11 -10.92
C TRP A 862 -27.12 -25.30 -12.12
N ALA A 863 -28.03 -25.89 -12.91
CA ALA A 863 -28.75 -25.16 -13.95
C ALA A 863 -29.76 -24.17 -13.37
N GLU A 864 -30.51 -24.58 -12.34
CA GLU A 864 -31.48 -23.72 -11.64
C GLU A 864 -30.80 -22.56 -10.90
N VAL A 865 -29.70 -22.84 -10.19
CA VAL A 865 -28.93 -21.83 -9.44
C VAL A 865 -28.13 -20.90 -10.37
N GLY A 866 -27.84 -21.34 -11.60
CA GLY A 866 -27.06 -20.57 -12.56
C GLY A 866 -25.58 -20.49 -12.18
N ARG A 867 -24.91 -21.65 -12.01
CA ARG A 867 -23.45 -21.73 -11.85
C ARG A 867 -22.83 -22.50 -13.03
N PRO A 868 -22.41 -21.81 -14.11
CA PRO A 868 -22.04 -22.46 -15.37
C PRO A 868 -20.89 -23.46 -15.24
N TRP A 869 -19.89 -23.18 -14.41
CA TRP A 869 -18.76 -24.09 -14.20
C TRP A 869 -19.19 -25.43 -13.60
N TYR A 870 -19.91 -25.41 -12.47
CA TYR A 870 -20.39 -26.62 -11.82
C TYR A 870 -21.43 -27.36 -12.66
N LEU A 871 -22.25 -26.63 -13.42
CA LEU A 871 -23.17 -27.21 -14.41
C LEU A 871 -22.41 -27.98 -15.50
N ALA A 872 -21.37 -27.38 -16.08
CA ALA A 872 -20.55 -28.03 -17.11
C ALA A 872 -19.88 -29.30 -16.56
N TYR A 873 -19.33 -29.22 -15.34
CA TYR A 873 -18.70 -30.36 -14.67
C TYR A 873 -19.71 -31.48 -14.40
N ALA A 874 -20.89 -31.17 -13.84
CA ALA A 874 -21.93 -32.15 -13.56
C ALA A 874 -22.44 -32.81 -14.85
N ARG A 875 -22.63 -32.04 -15.93
CA ARG A 875 -23.03 -32.58 -17.25
C ARG A 875 -21.94 -33.45 -17.87
N TYR A 876 -20.67 -33.06 -17.78
CA TYR A 876 -19.56 -33.91 -18.21
C TYR A 876 -19.62 -35.28 -17.54
N ARG A 877 -19.75 -35.31 -16.22
CA ARG A 877 -19.81 -36.54 -15.43
C ARG A 877 -21.11 -37.33 -15.65
N HIS A 878 -22.23 -36.65 -15.86
CA HIS A 878 -23.48 -37.29 -16.25
C HIS A 878 -23.34 -38.03 -17.59
N GLY A 879 -22.71 -37.39 -18.59
CA GLY A 879 -22.43 -38.01 -19.88
C GLY A 879 -21.50 -39.23 -19.77
N GLU A 880 -20.50 -39.18 -18.88
CA GLU A 880 -19.64 -40.33 -18.57
C GLU A 880 -20.41 -41.50 -17.95
N ALA A 881 -21.31 -41.21 -17.01
CA ALA A 881 -22.16 -42.22 -16.38
C ALA A 881 -23.15 -42.84 -17.38
N LEU A 882 -23.83 -42.04 -18.20
CA LEU A 882 -24.75 -42.53 -19.24
C LEU A 882 -24.06 -43.42 -20.27
N LEU A 883 -22.80 -43.13 -20.61
CA LEU A 883 -22.00 -44.01 -21.48
C LEU A 883 -21.73 -45.37 -20.84
N SER A 884 -21.54 -45.41 -19.52
CA SER A 884 -21.35 -46.64 -18.75
C SER A 884 -22.64 -47.46 -18.67
N ASP A 885 -23.79 -46.78 -18.56
CA ASP A 885 -25.13 -47.39 -18.56
C ASP A 885 -25.63 -47.77 -19.98
N GLY A 886 -24.94 -47.32 -21.03
CA GLY A 886 -25.22 -47.65 -22.43
C GLY A 886 -26.12 -46.67 -23.18
N ASP A 887 -26.56 -45.57 -22.55
CA ASP A 887 -27.39 -44.53 -23.18
C ASP A 887 -26.54 -43.50 -23.95
N ARG A 888 -26.06 -43.95 -25.11
CA ARG A 888 -25.18 -43.15 -25.99
C ARG A 888 -25.85 -41.89 -26.57
N PRO A 889 -27.13 -41.90 -27.00
CA PRO A 889 -27.79 -40.70 -27.51
C PRO A 889 -27.86 -39.59 -26.47
N GLU A 890 -28.32 -39.89 -25.26
CA GLU A 890 -28.47 -38.88 -24.21
C GLU A 890 -27.10 -38.40 -23.72
N ALA A 891 -26.11 -39.30 -23.60
CA ALA A 891 -24.74 -38.91 -23.31
C ALA A 891 -24.19 -37.90 -24.32
N GLY A 892 -24.45 -38.10 -25.62
CA GLY A 892 -24.04 -37.16 -26.67
C GLY A 892 -24.67 -35.78 -26.52
N ARG A 893 -25.95 -35.72 -26.15
CA ARG A 893 -26.68 -34.46 -25.91
C ARG A 893 -26.11 -33.70 -24.72
N VAL A 894 -25.95 -34.39 -23.59
CA VAL A 894 -25.45 -33.80 -22.34
C VAL A 894 -23.98 -33.35 -22.46
N LEU A 895 -23.12 -34.12 -23.14
CA LEU A 895 -21.73 -33.74 -23.39
C LEU A 895 -21.59 -32.55 -24.35
N ALA A 896 -22.47 -32.43 -25.36
CA ALA A 896 -22.47 -31.27 -26.26
C ALA A 896 -22.82 -29.98 -25.51
N ASP A 897 -23.78 -30.07 -24.59
CA ASP A 897 -24.19 -28.97 -23.72
C ASP A 897 -23.07 -28.57 -22.73
N ALA A 898 -22.42 -29.55 -22.09
CA ALA A 898 -21.24 -29.31 -21.25
C ALA A 898 -20.11 -28.60 -22.02
N ARG A 899 -19.84 -29.04 -23.25
CA ARG A 899 -18.82 -28.46 -24.13
C ARG A 899 -19.14 -27.02 -24.53
N ALA A 900 -20.40 -26.73 -24.82
CA ALA A 900 -20.83 -25.37 -25.15
C ALA A 900 -20.60 -24.40 -23.98
N ILE A 901 -20.86 -24.85 -22.74
CA ILE A 901 -20.57 -24.05 -21.56
C ILE A 901 -19.06 -23.85 -21.39
N THR A 902 -18.23 -24.89 -21.47
CA THR A 902 -16.77 -24.73 -21.32
C THR A 902 -16.15 -23.88 -22.43
N ASP A 903 -16.70 -23.89 -23.64
CA ASP A 903 -16.33 -22.96 -24.72
C ASP A 903 -16.61 -21.49 -24.33
N SER A 904 -17.77 -21.20 -23.73
CA SER A 904 -18.14 -19.84 -23.29
C SER A 904 -17.28 -19.31 -22.13
N LEU A 905 -16.84 -20.20 -21.24
CA LEU A 905 -16.02 -19.86 -20.08
C LEU A 905 -14.52 -19.78 -20.40
N ASP A 906 -14.09 -20.28 -21.55
CA ASP A 906 -12.68 -20.58 -21.84
C ASP A 906 -12.06 -21.59 -20.84
N ALA A 907 -12.87 -22.56 -20.41
CA ALA A 907 -12.47 -23.58 -19.45
C ALA A 907 -11.73 -24.75 -20.13
N VAL A 908 -10.53 -24.46 -20.63
CA VAL A 908 -9.74 -25.32 -21.51
C VAL A 908 -9.56 -26.76 -20.99
N PRO A 909 -9.14 -27.01 -19.73
CA PRO A 909 -8.88 -28.37 -19.27
C PRO A 909 -10.14 -29.25 -19.26
N LEU A 910 -11.28 -28.73 -18.79
CA LEU A 910 -12.53 -29.51 -18.76
C LEU A 910 -13.08 -29.74 -20.17
N ARG A 911 -12.93 -28.76 -21.07
CA ARG A 911 -13.27 -28.94 -22.49
C ARG A 911 -12.47 -30.06 -23.14
N ASP A 912 -11.16 -30.12 -22.86
CA ASP A 912 -10.29 -31.15 -23.43
C ASP A 912 -10.63 -32.55 -22.88
N GLU A 913 -11.05 -32.66 -21.62
CA GLU A 913 -11.59 -33.91 -21.04
C GLU A 913 -12.90 -34.35 -21.73
N ILE A 914 -13.83 -33.42 -21.94
CA ILE A 914 -15.09 -33.68 -22.66
C ILE A 914 -14.80 -34.15 -24.09
N ASP A 915 -13.93 -33.45 -24.82
CA ASP A 915 -13.53 -33.79 -26.19
C ASP A 915 -12.75 -35.13 -26.23
N GLY A 916 -11.96 -35.42 -25.20
CA GLY A 916 -11.29 -36.70 -25.00
C GLY A 916 -12.27 -37.86 -24.83
N LEU A 917 -13.25 -37.70 -23.94
CA LEU A 917 -14.29 -38.69 -23.68
C LEU A 917 -15.14 -38.93 -24.93
N ALA A 918 -15.61 -37.88 -25.60
CA ALA A 918 -16.39 -37.99 -26.82
C ALA A 918 -15.64 -38.72 -27.94
N ARG A 919 -14.33 -38.46 -28.11
CA ARG A 919 -13.47 -39.19 -29.04
C ARG A 919 -13.36 -40.67 -28.70
N ARG A 920 -13.10 -41.02 -27.43
CA ARG A 920 -13.05 -42.42 -26.96
C ARG A 920 -14.38 -43.13 -27.18
N ALA A 921 -15.48 -42.43 -26.93
CA ALA A 921 -16.83 -42.92 -27.11
C ALA A 921 -17.30 -42.89 -28.58
N ARG A 922 -16.58 -42.29 -29.52
CA ARG A 922 -17.00 -42.07 -30.93
C ARG A 922 -18.32 -41.30 -31.06
N LEU A 923 -18.51 -40.28 -30.24
CA LEU A 923 -19.66 -39.37 -30.30
C LEU A 923 -19.30 -38.11 -31.08
N ALA A 924 -20.21 -37.65 -31.94
CA ALA A 924 -20.11 -36.33 -32.56
C ALA A 924 -20.91 -35.33 -31.72
N LEU A 925 -20.21 -34.44 -31.02
CA LEU A 925 -20.82 -33.39 -30.21
C LEU A 925 -21.35 -32.28 -31.15
N ARG A 926 -22.54 -32.49 -31.70
CA ARG A 926 -23.26 -31.48 -32.48
C ARG A 926 -24.29 -30.84 -31.56
N ASN A 927 -24.34 -29.51 -31.51
CA ASN A 927 -25.43 -28.79 -30.86
C ASN A 927 -26.76 -29.19 -31.50
N GLN A 928 -27.53 -30.05 -30.84
CA GLN A 928 -28.92 -30.30 -31.19
C GLN A 928 -29.78 -29.26 -30.48
N VAL A 929 -29.88 -28.06 -31.06
CA VAL A 929 -31.13 -27.31 -30.87
C VAL A 929 -32.16 -28.06 -31.70
N ALA A 930 -33.08 -28.76 -31.04
CA ALA A 930 -34.16 -29.48 -31.68
C ALA A 930 -35.06 -28.50 -32.44
N THR A 931 -34.96 -28.49 -33.76
CA THR A 931 -36.06 -28.10 -34.64
C THR A 931 -36.64 -29.37 -35.25
N GLU A 932 -37.77 -29.84 -34.72
CA GLU A 932 -38.63 -30.78 -35.43
C GLU A 932 -39.32 -30.10 -36.63
N PRO A 933 -39.73 -30.86 -37.67
CA PRO A 933 -39.98 -30.34 -39.00
C PRO A 933 -41.38 -29.73 -39.13
N ALA A 934 -41.47 -28.41 -39.27
CA ALA A 934 -42.71 -27.73 -39.63
C ALA A 934 -42.73 -27.37 -41.12
N ALA A 935 -43.82 -27.74 -41.78
CA ALA A 935 -44.15 -27.35 -43.14
C ALA A 935 -44.23 -25.82 -43.29
N GLU A 936 -43.77 -25.31 -44.45
CA GLU A 936 -43.88 -23.90 -44.89
C GLU A 936 -45.32 -23.38 -44.75
N PRO A 937 -45.54 -22.12 -44.29
CA PRO A 937 -45.51 -20.95 -45.20
C PRO A 937 -45.19 -19.60 -44.48
N PRO A 938 -45.45 -18.41 -45.09
CA PRO A 938 -44.65 -17.66 -46.04
C PRO A 938 -43.95 -16.42 -45.43
N ALA A 939 -43.21 -15.73 -46.30
CA ALA A 939 -42.21 -14.70 -46.05
C ALA A 939 -42.62 -13.38 -45.35
N ALA A 940 -41.57 -12.78 -44.76
CA ALA A 940 -41.17 -11.35 -44.71
C ALA A 940 -41.34 -10.60 -43.37
N PRO A 941 -40.52 -9.56 -43.08
CA PRO A 941 -39.29 -9.08 -43.74
C PRO A 941 -38.03 -9.06 -42.83
N LEU A 942 -36.87 -9.15 -43.51
CA LEU A 942 -35.52 -8.93 -42.97
C LEU A 942 -35.33 -7.47 -42.52
N ASP A 943 -34.72 -7.26 -41.36
CA ASP A 943 -33.96 -6.03 -41.11
C ASP A 943 -32.50 -6.26 -41.52
N VAL A 944 -32.06 -5.41 -42.44
CA VAL A 944 -30.90 -5.55 -43.31
C VAL A 944 -29.91 -4.48 -42.91
N ALA A 945 -28.84 -4.86 -42.22
CA ALA A 945 -27.60 -4.10 -42.23
C ALA A 945 -26.38 -5.00 -41.97
N ALA A 946 -25.57 -5.12 -43.01
CA ALA A 946 -24.14 -5.43 -42.98
C ALA A 946 -23.64 -6.89 -42.83
N ARG A 947 -24.33 -7.89 -43.41
CA ARG A 947 -23.62 -9.10 -43.88
C ARG A 947 -23.25 -8.96 -45.36
N ASP A 948 -21.95 -9.06 -45.62
CA ASP A 948 -21.32 -9.05 -46.94
C ASP A 948 -21.93 -10.11 -47.87
N PRO A 949 -22.36 -9.73 -49.09
CA PRO A 949 -23.10 -10.62 -49.99
C PRO A 949 -22.31 -11.86 -50.45
N PHE A 950 -20.98 -11.88 -50.26
CA PHE A 950 -20.12 -13.01 -50.63
C PHE A 950 -19.63 -13.81 -49.41
N GLY A 951 -20.10 -13.49 -48.20
CA GLY A 951 -19.69 -14.18 -46.97
C GLY A 951 -18.19 -14.02 -46.67
N LEU A 952 -17.57 -12.94 -47.13
CA LEU A 952 -16.18 -12.63 -46.82
C LEU A 952 -16.05 -12.21 -45.36
N THR A 953 -15.04 -12.75 -44.69
CA THR A 953 -14.61 -12.27 -43.38
C THR A 953 -14.01 -10.87 -43.49
N ALA A 954 -13.94 -10.13 -42.38
CA ALA A 954 -13.30 -8.80 -42.36
C ALA A 954 -11.86 -8.86 -42.91
N ARG A 955 -11.11 -9.91 -42.56
CA ARG A 955 -9.74 -10.11 -43.01
C ARG A 955 -9.63 -10.43 -44.51
N GLU A 956 -10.57 -11.18 -45.06
CA GLU A 956 -10.61 -11.45 -46.51
C GLU A 956 -10.98 -10.19 -47.33
N ARG A 957 -11.77 -9.26 -46.77
CA ARG A 957 -12.04 -7.95 -47.41
C ARG A 957 -10.79 -7.08 -47.49
N GLU A 958 -10.00 -7.01 -46.42
CA GLU A 958 -8.71 -6.29 -46.40
C GLU A 958 -7.75 -6.86 -47.47
N VAL A 959 -7.63 -8.19 -47.53
CA VAL A 959 -6.83 -8.86 -48.55
C VAL A 959 -7.37 -8.58 -49.95
N LEU A 960 -8.69 -8.60 -50.16
CA LEU A 960 -9.34 -8.31 -51.44
C LEU A 960 -9.12 -6.85 -51.89
N ALA A 961 -9.13 -5.89 -50.98
CA ALA A 961 -8.80 -4.50 -51.28
C ALA A 961 -7.35 -4.34 -51.77
N LEU A 962 -6.40 -5.03 -51.12
CA LEU A 962 -4.99 -5.03 -51.54
C LEU A 962 -4.76 -5.78 -52.86
N VAL A 963 -5.55 -6.83 -53.12
CA VAL A 963 -5.59 -7.50 -54.43
C VAL A 963 -6.08 -6.54 -55.53
N ALA A 964 -7.09 -5.72 -55.23
CA ALA A 964 -7.69 -4.80 -56.18
C ALA A 964 -6.72 -3.71 -56.66
N VAL A 965 -5.84 -3.22 -55.78
CA VAL A 965 -4.77 -2.26 -56.13
C VAL A 965 -3.53 -2.93 -56.73
N GLY A 966 -3.59 -4.22 -57.07
CA GLY A 966 -2.56 -4.93 -57.83
C GLY A 966 -1.36 -5.43 -57.02
N GLN A 967 -1.42 -5.44 -55.69
CA GLN A 967 -0.31 -5.96 -54.87
C GLN A 967 -0.12 -7.46 -55.07
N THR A 968 1.12 -7.94 -55.00
CA THR A 968 1.47 -9.37 -55.01
C THR A 968 1.28 -10.02 -53.63
N ASN A 969 1.23 -11.36 -53.53
CA ASN A 969 1.10 -12.04 -52.23
C ASN A 969 2.19 -11.66 -51.23
N ARG A 970 3.41 -11.32 -51.71
CA ARG A 970 4.50 -10.84 -50.85
C ARG A 970 4.20 -9.46 -50.29
N GLN A 971 3.73 -8.54 -51.14
CA GLN A 971 3.38 -7.17 -50.71
C GLN A 971 2.16 -7.17 -49.77
N ILE A 972 1.16 -8.03 -50.01
CA ILE A 972 0.02 -8.21 -49.10
C ILE A 972 0.48 -8.75 -47.75
N ALA A 973 1.38 -9.74 -47.77
CA ALA A 973 1.97 -10.30 -46.57
C ALA A 973 2.71 -9.24 -45.75
N ASP A 974 3.54 -8.42 -46.40
CA ASP A 974 4.27 -7.32 -45.76
C ASP A 974 3.30 -6.24 -45.21
N ALA A 975 2.27 -5.86 -45.96
CA ALA A 975 1.30 -4.85 -45.56
C ALA A 975 0.42 -5.27 -44.37
N LEU A 976 0.15 -6.58 -44.26
CA LEU A 976 -0.74 -7.13 -43.23
C LEU A 976 0.02 -7.87 -42.11
N PHE A 977 1.36 -7.82 -42.11
CA PHE A 977 2.24 -8.53 -41.18
C PHE A 977 1.95 -10.04 -41.06
N ILE A 978 1.74 -10.71 -42.20
CA ILE A 978 1.51 -12.17 -42.29
C ILE A 978 2.52 -12.82 -43.23
N SER A 979 2.61 -14.15 -43.26
CA SER A 979 3.49 -14.84 -44.21
C SER A 979 2.94 -14.82 -45.65
N GLN A 980 3.83 -14.88 -46.64
CA GLN A 980 3.47 -14.93 -48.07
C GLN A 980 2.58 -16.14 -48.41
N SER A 981 2.76 -17.28 -47.73
CA SER A 981 1.91 -18.45 -47.91
C SER A 981 0.49 -18.22 -47.38
N THR A 982 0.33 -17.57 -46.23
CA THR A 982 -0.97 -17.23 -45.64
C THR A 982 -1.73 -16.22 -46.51
N ALA A 983 -1.04 -15.20 -47.05
CA ALA A 983 -1.63 -14.29 -48.02
C ALA A 983 -2.12 -15.04 -49.28
N GLY A 984 -1.37 -16.05 -49.75
CA GLY A 984 -1.79 -16.91 -50.85
C GLY A 984 -3.04 -17.74 -50.56
N VAL A 985 -3.16 -18.30 -49.36
CA VAL A 985 -4.37 -19.04 -48.92
C VAL A 985 -5.58 -18.12 -48.88
N HIS A 986 -5.45 -16.91 -48.33
CA HIS A 986 -6.54 -15.95 -48.32
C HIS A 986 -6.99 -15.58 -49.74
N VAL A 987 -6.06 -15.32 -50.66
CA VAL A 987 -6.41 -15.03 -52.06
C VAL A 987 -7.16 -16.20 -52.69
N SER A 988 -6.71 -17.45 -52.51
CA SER A 988 -7.41 -18.63 -53.03
C SER A 988 -8.82 -18.80 -52.46
N ASN A 989 -8.99 -18.58 -51.15
CA ASN A 989 -10.31 -18.64 -50.51
C ASN A 989 -11.24 -17.54 -51.00
N ILE A 990 -10.71 -16.34 -51.24
CA ILE A 990 -11.45 -15.22 -51.82
C ILE A 990 -11.91 -15.56 -53.24
N LEU A 991 -11.05 -16.12 -54.09
CA LEU A 991 -11.43 -16.57 -55.44
C LEU A 991 -12.58 -17.60 -55.37
N GLY A 992 -12.48 -18.58 -54.45
CA GLY A 992 -13.52 -19.58 -54.24
C GLY A 992 -14.85 -19.00 -53.76
N LYS A 993 -14.83 -18.05 -52.82
CA LYS A 993 -16.04 -17.39 -52.30
C LYS A 993 -16.67 -16.42 -53.29
N LEU A 994 -15.87 -15.75 -54.11
CA LEU A 994 -16.35 -14.87 -55.18
C LEU A 994 -16.78 -15.64 -56.43
N GLY A 995 -16.45 -16.93 -56.54
CA GLY A 995 -16.75 -17.75 -57.71
C GLY A 995 -16.00 -17.33 -58.98
N VAL A 996 -14.81 -16.74 -58.83
CA VAL A 996 -14.01 -16.21 -59.95
C VAL A 996 -12.73 -17.02 -60.15
N ALA A 997 -12.25 -17.08 -61.39
CA ALA A 997 -11.15 -17.95 -61.78
C ALA A 997 -9.78 -17.26 -61.68
N SER A 998 -9.75 -15.93 -61.63
CA SER A 998 -8.50 -15.17 -61.62
C SER A 998 -8.47 -14.01 -60.63
N ARG A 999 -7.26 -13.65 -60.20
CA ARG A 999 -6.99 -12.49 -59.34
C ARG A 999 -7.50 -11.18 -59.97
N THR A 1000 -7.42 -11.06 -61.29
CA THR A 1000 -7.91 -9.89 -62.04
C THR A 1000 -9.43 -9.79 -62.01
N GLU A 1001 -10.14 -10.91 -62.06
CA GLU A 1001 -11.60 -10.94 -61.89
C GLU A 1001 -12.01 -10.57 -60.46
N ALA A 1002 -11.28 -11.06 -59.44
CA ALA A 1002 -11.52 -10.66 -58.05
C ALA A 1002 -11.29 -9.17 -57.82
N ALA A 1003 -10.23 -8.59 -58.41
CA ALA A 1003 -10.01 -7.14 -58.40
C ALA A 1003 -11.18 -6.36 -59.03
N ALA A 1004 -11.72 -6.84 -60.15
CA ALA A 1004 -12.87 -6.20 -60.81
C ALA A 1004 -14.18 -6.32 -59.99
N VAL A 1005 -14.30 -7.35 -59.15
CA VAL A 1005 -15.40 -7.48 -58.18
C VAL A 1005 -15.19 -6.53 -57.00
N ALA A 1006 -13.97 -6.40 -56.48
CA ALA A 1006 -13.63 -5.49 -55.39
C ALA A 1006 -13.92 -4.02 -55.72
N VAL A 1007 -13.59 -3.58 -56.94
CA VAL A 1007 -13.90 -2.22 -57.44
C VAL A 1007 -15.41 -2.02 -57.54
N ARG A 1008 -16.15 -3.03 -58.01
CA ARG A 1008 -17.64 -3.00 -58.03
C ARG A 1008 -18.25 -2.91 -56.63
N LEU A 1009 -17.55 -3.40 -55.60
CA LEU A 1009 -17.96 -3.33 -54.20
C LEU A 1009 -17.46 -2.07 -53.47
N GLY A 1010 -16.75 -1.17 -54.16
CA GLY A 1010 -16.23 0.07 -53.57
C GLY A 1010 -15.10 -0.14 -52.55
N LEU A 1011 -14.44 -1.30 -52.57
CA LEU A 1011 -13.33 -1.62 -51.65
C LEU A 1011 -11.98 -1.07 -52.13
N ALA A 1012 -11.92 -0.59 -53.37
CA ALA A 1012 -10.79 0.13 -53.95
C ALA A 1012 -11.32 1.12 -55.00
N ASN A 1013 -10.73 2.32 -55.06
CA ASN A 1013 -11.05 3.36 -56.05
C ASN A 1013 -10.26 3.19 -57.35
#